data_AF-F6UPP9-F1
#
_entry.id   AF-F6UPP9-F1
#
_cell.length_a   1.000
_cell.length_b   1.000
_cell.length_c   1.000
_cell.angle_alpha   90.00
_cell.angle_beta   90.00
_cell.angle_gamma   90.00
#
_symmetry.space_group_name_H-M   'P 1'
#
loop_
_entity.id
_entity.type
_entity.pdbx_description
1 polymer ?
#
loop_
_entity_poly.entity_id
_entity_poly.type
_entity_poly.pdbx_seq_one_letter_code
_entity_poly.pdbx_strand_id
1 'polypeptide(L)'
;MTSEQLQKVLGILEPTVRTELMEQIPPIAIFLQENRSNFLLMFSEYLIPIVVRYLTDPNNQVRKSSQEVLLILLEQDLIFQHDIENKVCPILLALSAPDSDDEYKAEAVNIICRLASVLSKSTVERLLLPRFCELCGDGKLFQVRKVCAANFGDICHAVGQEATEKFLIPKFFELCSDNVWGMRKACAECFMAVSYSTSPELRRTKLSPLFIRLISDPCRWVRQAAFQSLGPFISTFANPSRAGLYIREDGTLSIRPLAQGLDSTFTSGSSSADSGGSTSSACSTKPVQPQPDLPVEGTSAETSNLSHANSFSNGLMENPMEDSVLAGAELTRLSPEASAFSKLPVINDLPIHSHAGLSSWACPKSPEDVFNNFLYWRTPLPDISKDLELLLSEAGPQEEGCSGPETVHNSCVARNEIQKVLDSLQEHMMNDPDVQAQVQVLSAALRAAQLDSVNEPERKPTEGLNGVSLSDPSPASDNQMALSASSSQNELSVARILQSTEPGEPSEGTRDRSEPGQRHEPTPLEKNKSKFQDIIPQPLLDQYVSMTDPARAQTVDTDIAKHCAYSLPGVALTLGRQNWHCLKDTYETLASDVQWKVRRTLAFSIHELAVILGDQLTAADLVPIFNGFLKDLDEVRIGVLKHLYDFLKLLHEDKRREYLYQLQEFIVTDNSRNWRFRYELAEQLILILELYNPNDVHDYLMHIALKLCADKVSEVRWISFKLVVAILQKFYSNRENVLGLNFIQELVVRFRHCSKWVGRQAFAFICQGVVSEGCVPVEQFVEHLLPSLLSLASDPVPNVRVLLAKALRQTLLEKAYFRNAGNPHLEVVEETVLALQSDRDQDVSFFATLEPQRRNLMDITVLEKQH
;
A
#
# COMPACT_ATOMS: atom_id res chain seq x y z
N MET A 1 -26.54 -41.54 -19.32
CA MET A 1 -27.64 -40.71 -19.86
C MET A 1 -27.13 -39.97 -21.09
N THR A 2 -27.98 -39.67 -22.07
CA THR A 2 -27.61 -38.71 -23.14
C THR A 2 -27.64 -37.27 -22.59
N SER A 3 -27.00 -36.33 -23.29
CA SER A 3 -26.98 -34.91 -22.87
C SER A 3 -28.40 -34.35 -22.70
N GLU A 4 -29.32 -34.65 -23.64
CA GLU A 4 -30.74 -34.27 -23.54
C GLU A 4 -31.45 -34.84 -22.29
N GLN A 5 -31.14 -36.07 -21.89
CA GLN A 5 -31.71 -36.68 -20.70
C GLN A 5 -31.24 -35.94 -19.43
N LEU A 6 -29.96 -35.56 -19.38
CA LEU A 6 -29.41 -34.78 -18.27
C LEU A 6 -30.04 -33.39 -18.23
N GLN A 7 -30.10 -32.69 -19.37
CA GLN A 7 -30.72 -31.37 -19.51
C GLN A 7 -32.20 -31.35 -19.11
N LYS A 8 -32.97 -32.40 -19.42
CA LYS A 8 -34.37 -32.54 -18.99
C LYS A 8 -34.48 -32.74 -17.47
N VAL A 9 -33.65 -33.59 -16.86
CA VAL A 9 -33.65 -33.77 -15.38
C VAL A 9 -33.27 -32.47 -14.68
N LEU A 10 -32.20 -31.81 -15.10
CA LEU A 10 -31.74 -30.53 -14.54
C LEU A 10 -32.79 -29.41 -14.64
N GLY A 11 -33.65 -29.44 -15.66
CA GLY A 11 -34.76 -28.50 -15.82
C GLY A 11 -35.98 -28.75 -14.93
N ILE A 12 -36.04 -29.86 -14.18
CA ILE A 12 -37.18 -30.27 -13.35
C ILE A 12 -36.87 -30.15 -11.84
N LEU A 13 -35.60 -29.99 -11.47
CA LEU A 13 -35.15 -29.81 -10.08
C LEU A 13 -35.67 -28.49 -9.46
N GLU A 14 -35.95 -28.51 -8.16
CA GLU A 14 -36.33 -27.31 -7.42
C GLU A 14 -35.21 -26.25 -7.43
N PRO A 15 -35.53 -24.93 -7.33
CA PRO A 15 -34.50 -23.88 -7.32
C PRO A 15 -33.42 -24.07 -6.26
N THR A 16 -33.78 -24.52 -5.06
CA THR A 16 -32.87 -24.88 -3.96
C THR A 16 -31.84 -25.93 -4.38
N VAL A 17 -32.29 -27.06 -4.95
CA VAL A 17 -31.43 -28.15 -5.43
C VAL A 17 -30.54 -27.71 -6.59
N ARG A 18 -30.99 -26.73 -7.39
CA ARG A 18 -30.22 -26.17 -8.51
C ARG A 18 -29.17 -25.15 -8.04
N THR A 19 -29.41 -24.42 -6.94
CA THR A 19 -28.40 -23.60 -6.25
C THR A 19 -27.32 -24.48 -5.61
N GLU A 20 -27.71 -25.50 -4.84
CA GLU A 20 -26.79 -26.48 -4.26
C GLU A 20 -25.89 -27.12 -5.34
N LEU A 21 -26.47 -27.51 -6.49
CA LEU A 21 -25.70 -28.05 -7.61
C LEU A 21 -24.64 -27.08 -8.16
N MET A 22 -24.87 -25.76 -8.12
CA MET A 22 -23.87 -24.77 -8.50
C MET A 22 -22.73 -24.71 -7.48
N GLU A 23 -23.03 -24.68 -6.18
CA GLU A 23 -22.02 -24.64 -5.11
C GLU A 23 -21.05 -25.83 -5.16
N GLN A 24 -21.51 -26.99 -5.67
CA GLN A 24 -20.65 -28.16 -5.89
C GLN A 24 -19.77 -28.10 -7.16
N ILE A 25 -19.98 -27.17 -8.11
CA ILE A 25 -19.19 -27.13 -9.36
C ILE A 25 -17.72 -26.71 -9.15
N PRO A 26 -17.38 -25.64 -8.41
CA PRO A 26 -15.97 -25.25 -8.25
C PRO A 26 -15.09 -26.34 -7.60
N PRO A 27 -15.51 -27.04 -6.52
CA PRO A 27 -14.75 -28.17 -5.98
C PRO A 27 -14.53 -29.30 -6.99
N ILE A 28 -15.55 -29.64 -7.80
CA ILE A 28 -15.44 -30.64 -8.86
C ILE A 28 -14.48 -30.16 -9.96
N ALA A 29 -14.51 -28.87 -10.31
CA ALA A 29 -13.64 -28.29 -11.33
C ALA A 29 -12.16 -28.30 -10.93
N ILE A 30 -11.85 -27.96 -9.67
CA ILE A 30 -10.50 -28.04 -9.10
C ILE A 30 -10.01 -29.49 -9.11
N PHE A 31 -10.82 -30.44 -8.62
CA PHE A 31 -10.47 -31.87 -8.64
C PHE A 31 -10.21 -32.40 -10.08
N LEU A 32 -10.98 -31.95 -11.06
CA LEU A 32 -10.74 -32.27 -12.48
C LEU A 32 -9.50 -31.57 -13.06
N GLN A 33 -9.10 -30.40 -12.53
CA GLN A 33 -7.82 -29.76 -12.85
C GLN A 33 -6.62 -30.52 -12.28
N GLU A 34 -6.70 -31.01 -11.05
CA GLU A 34 -5.63 -31.85 -10.45
C GLU A 34 -5.44 -33.15 -11.25
N ASN A 35 -6.51 -33.66 -11.88
CA ASN A 35 -6.55 -34.92 -12.62
C ASN A 35 -6.60 -34.74 -14.17
N ARG A 36 -6.07 -33.62 -14.73
CA ARG A 36 -6.25 -33.23 -16.15
C ARG A 36 -5.98 -34.33 -17.18
N SER A 37 -5.04 -35.24 -16.92
CA SER A 37 -4.68 -36.33 -17.87
C SER A 37 -5.82 -37.28 -18.19
N ASN A 38 -6.79 -37.43 -17.30
CA ASN A 38 -7.86 -38.43 -17.41
C ASN A 38 -9.19 -37.85 -17.92
N PHE A 39 -9.40 -36.53 -17.81
CA PHE A 39 -10.72 -35.90 -17.97
C PHE A 39 -10.73 -34.61 -18.81
N LEU A 40 -9.72 -34.42 -19.68
CA LEU A 40 -9.44 -33.18 -20.42
C LEU A 40 -10.66 -32.50 -21.09
N LEU A 41 -11.64 -33.27 -21.56
CA LEU A 41 -12.86 -32.77 -22.22
C LEU A 41 -14.07 -32.64 -21.28
N MET A 42 -14.11 -33.32 -20.13
CA MET A 42 -15.31 -33.41 -19.29
C MET A 42 -15.79 -32.04 -18.78
N PHE A 43 -14.84 -31.18 -18.39
CA PHE A 43 -15.14 -29.81 -17.95
C PHE A 43 -15.78 -28.98 -19.08
N SER A 44 -15.22 -29.08 -20.29
CA SER A 44 -15.67 -28.37 -21.49
C SER A 44 -17.05 -28.85 -21.97
N GLU A 45 -17.27 -30.18 -22.01
CA GLU A 45 -18.47 -30.78 -22.61
C GLU A 45 -19.68 -30.85 -21.67
N TYR A 46 -19.46 -30.90 -20.34
CA TYR A 46 -20.54 -31.11 -19.38
C TYR A 46 -20.70 -29.97 -18.37
N LEU A 47 -19.62 -29.46 -17.75
CA LEU A 47 -19.76 -28.46 -16.67
C LEU A 47 -20.09 -27.07 -17.22
N ILE A 48 -19.34 -26.59 -18.22
CA ILE A 48 -19.61 -25.26 -18.82
C ILE A 48 -21.04 -25.14 -19.38
N PRO A 49 -21.61 -26.11 -20.11
CA PRO A 49 -23.00 -26.03 -20.56
C PRO A 49 -24.05 -26.03 -19.43
N ILE A 50 -23.75 -26.58 -18.25
CA ILE A 50 -24.66 -26.54 -17.10
C ILE A 50 -24.63 -25.14 -16.45
N VAL A 51 -23.43 -24.58 -16.21
CA VAL A 51 -23.27 -23.20 -15.70
C VAL A 51 -23.94 -22.22 -16.67
N VAL A 52 -23.59 -22.26 -17.95
CA VAL A 52 -24.14 -21.36 -18.98
C VAL A 52 -25.67 -21.46 -19.09
N ARG A 53 -26.26 -22.64 -18.87
CA ARG A 53 -27.72 -22.83 -18.81
C ARG A 53 -28.37 -22.15 -17.60
N TYR A 54 -27.70 -22.14 -16.44
CA TYR A 54 -28.26 -21.55 -15.22
C TYR A 54 -28.07 -20.02 -15.15
N LEU A 55 -27.23 -19.43 -16.02
CA LEU A 55 -27.25 -17.98 -16.28
C LEU A 55 -28.62 -17.52 -16.84
N THR A 56 -29.33 -18.38 -17.57
CA THR A 56 -30.65 -18.07 -18.16
C THR A 56 -31.82 -18.55 -17.29
N ASP A 57 -31.62 -18.72 -15.98
CA ASP A 57 -32.64 -19.32 -15.10
C ASP A 57 -33.77 -18.33 -14.71
N PRO A 58 -35.05 -18.75 -14.69
CA PRO A 58 -36.14 -17.92 -14.18
C PRO A 58 -35.99 -17.56 -12.69
N ASN A 59 -35.22 -18.33 -11.90
CA ASN A 59 -34.96 -18.02 -10.49
C ASN A 59 -33.68 -17.20 -10.31
N ASN A 60 -33.83 -15.95 -9.81
CA ASN A 60 -32.74 -15.00 -9.58
C ASN A 60 -31.62 -15.55 -8.66
N GLN A 61 -31.94 -16.40 -7.67
CA GLN A 61 -30.93 -17.00 -6.78
C GLN A 61 -30.08 -18.06 -7.50
N VAL A 62 -30.69 -18.87 -8.37
CA VAL A 62 -29.98 -19.86 -9.20
C VAL A 62 -29.07 -19.15 -10.20
N ARG A 63 -29.53 -18.03 -10.78
CA ARG A 63 -28.68 -17.19 -11.65
C ARG A 63 -27.47 -16.64 -10.90
N LYS A 64 -27.67 -15.98 -9.76
CA LYS A 64 -26.57 -15.41 -8.96
C LYS A 64 -25.55 -16.46 -8.55
N SER A 65 -25.99 -17.63 -8.11
CA SER A 65 -25.11 -18.75 -7.80
C SER A 65 -24.33 -19.24 -9.04
N SER A 66 -24.98 -19.34 -10.20
CA SER A 66 -24.32 -19.66 -11.47
C SER A 66 -23.33 -18.59 -11.94
N GLN A 67 -23.58 -17.31 -11.64
CA GLN A 67 -22.70 -16.19 -11.95
C GLN A 67 -21.47 -16.18 -11.05
N GLU A 68 -21.65 -16.41 -9.74
CA GLU A 68 -20.57 -16.57 -8.78
C GLU A 68 -19.65 -17.74 -9.17
N VAL A 69 -20.24 -18.89 -9.50
CA VAL A 69 -19.50 -20.06 -10.02
C VAL A 69 -18.75 -19.71 -11.31
N LEU A 70 -19.38 -19.01 -12.26
CA LEU A 70 -18.70 -18.60 -13.48
C LEU A 70 -17.50 -17.68 -13.19
N LEU A 71 -17.62 -16.75 -12.24
CA LEU A 71 -16.53 -15.87 -11.83
C LEU A 71 -15.39 -16.66 -11.16
N ILE A 72 -15.69 -17.56 -10.23
CA ILE A 72 -14.69 -18.44 -9.59
C ILE A 72 -13.94 -19.28 -10.64
N LEU A 73 -14.66 -19.84 -11.63
CA LEU A 73 -14.06 -20.62 -12.71
C LEU A 73 -13.17 -19.78 -13.65
N LEU A 74 -13.43 -18.48 -13.77
CA LEU A 74 -12.61 -17.54 -14.54
C LEU A 74 -11.38 -17.08 -13.75
N GLU A 75 -11.55 -16.71 -12.47
CA GLU A 75 -10.46 -16.26 -11.58
C GLU A 75 -9.43 -17.35 -11.27
N GLN A 76 -9.78 -18.62 -11.48
CA GLN A 76 -8.89 -19.78 -11.30
C GLN A 76 -8.34 -20.37 -12.63
N ASP A 77 -8.52 -19.68 -13.77
CA ASP A 77 -8.11 -20.14 -15.11
C ASP A 77 -8.60 -21.57 -15.46
N LEU A 78 -9.77 -21.95 -14.97
CA LEU A 78 -10.35 -23.29 -15.18
C LEU A 78 -10.98 -23.42 -16.59
N ILE A 79 -11.44 -22.31 -17.17
CA ILE A 79 -12.10 -22.28 -18.49
C ILE A 79 -11.12 -21.97 -19.61
N PHE A 80 -11.04 -22.84 -20.61
CA PHE A 80 -10.31 -22.55 -21.84
C PHE A 80 -10.94 -21.38 -22.60
N GLN A 81 -10.13 -20.45 -23.11
CA GLN A 81 -10.59 -19.28 -23.90
C GLN A 81 -11.57 -19.66 -25.03
N HIS A 82 -11.34 -20.79 -25.71
CA HIS A 82 -12.23 -21.33 -26.74
C HIS A 82 -13.66 -21.59 -26.24
N ASP A 83 -13.83 -22.07 -25.01
CA ASP A 83 -15.14 -22.33 -24.42
C ASP A 83 -15.82 -21.06 -23.93
N ILE A 84 -15.05 -20.09 -23.42
CA ILE A 84 -15.56 -18.74 -23.15
C ILE A 84 -16.14 -18.15 -24.45
N GLU A 85 -15.38 -18.17 -25.54
CA GLU A 85 -15.78 -17.58 -26.83
C GLU A 85 -17.00 -18.26 -27.47
N ASN A 86 -17.09 -19.59 -27.43
CA ASN A 86 -18.10 -20.33 -28.17
C ASN A 86 -19.31 -20.76 -27.33
N LYS A 87 -19.23 -20.75 -25.99
CA LYS A 87 -20.31 -21.18 -25.09
C LYS A 87 -20.79 -20.06 -24.17
N VAL A 88 -19.88 -19.28 -23.58
CA VAL A 88 -20.25 -18.24 -22.60
C VAL A 88 -20.65 -16.92 -23.29
N CYS A 89 -19.80 -16.38 -24.16
CA CYS A 89 -20.03 -15.10 -24.85
C CYS A 89 -21.38 -15.03 -25.61
N PRO A 90 -21.81 -16.05 -26.40
CA PRO A 90 -23.06 -15.97 -27.14
C PRO A 90 -24.30 -15.82 -26.25
N ILE A 91 -24.28 -16.44 -25.06
CA ILE A 91 -25.39 -16.36 -24.10
C ILE A 91 -25.39 -15.03 -23.35
N LEU A 92 -24.23 -14.47 -23.01
CA LEU A 92 -24.16 -13.12 -22.43
C LEU A 92 -24.55 -12.02 -23.42
N LEU A 93 -24.22 -12.19 -24.71
CA LEU A 93 -24.66 -11.28 -25.78
C LEU A 93 -26.18 -11.36 -26.00
N ALA A 94 -26.80 -12.53 -25.82
CA ALA A 94 -28.26 -12.69 -25.84
C ALA A 94 -28.93 -12.10 -24.57
N LEU A 95 -28.42 -12.40 -23.38
CA LEU A 95 -28.96 -11.89 -22.10
C LEU A 95 -28.85 -10.36 -21.98
N SER A 96 -27.85 -9.75 -22.63
CA SER A 96 -27.68 -8.29 -22.69
C SER A 96 -28.33 -7.61 -23.90
N ALA A 97 -29.10 -8.34 -24.73
CA ALA A 97 -29.74 -7.81 -25.94
C ALA A 97 -30.79 -6.70 -25.60
N PRO A 98 -31.09 -5.77 -26.53
CA PRO A 98 -31.97 -4.61 -26.24
C PRO A 98 -33.39 -4.97 -25.79
N ASP A 99 -33.87 -6.13 -26.23
CA ASP A 99 -35.18 -6.74 -25.99
C ASP A 99 -35.22 -7.73 -24.82
N SER A 100 -34.07 -8.06 -24.22
CA SER A 100 -33.96 -8.88 -23.00
C SER A 100 -34.60 -8.19 -21.78
N ASP A 101 -34.77 -8.92 -20.68
CA ASP A 101 -35.20 -8.34 -19.39
C ASP A 101 -34.13 -7.41 -18.80
N ASP A 102 -34.58 -6.45 -18.02
CA ASP A 102 -33.73 -5.43 -17.42
C ASP A 102 -32.90 -5.96 -16.23
N GLU A 103 -33.34 -7.03 -15.54
CA GLU A 103 -32.49 -7.79 -14.61
C GLU A 103 -31.35 -8.51 -15.37
N TYR A 104 -31.69 -9.24 -16.44
CA TYR A 104 -30.71 -10.02 -17.21
C TYR A 104 -29.63 -9.13 -17.85
N LYS A 105 -29.99 -7.93 -18.33
CA LYS A 105 -29.01 -6.95 -18.85
C LYS A 105 -28.01 -6.51 -17.79
N ALA A 106 -28.49 -6.18 -16.58
CA ALA A 106 -27.65 -5.70 -15.49
C ALA A 106 -26.71 -6.79 -14.95
N GLU A 107 -27.20 -8.02 -14.87
CA GLU A 107 -26.38 -9.20 -14.51
C GLU A 107 -25.35 -9.52 -15.61
N ALA A 108 -25.75 -9.56 -16.88
CA ALA A 108 -24.88 -9.90 -18.00
C ALA A 108 -23.75 -8.88 -18.24
N VAL A 109 -24.02 -7.57 -18.10
CA VAL A 109 -22.99 -6.54 -18.33
C VAL A 109 -21.84 -6.61 -17.32
N ASN A 110 -22.12 -6.98 -16.06
CA ASN A 110 -21.08 -7.19 -15.05
C ASN A 110 -20.11 -8.33 -15.44
N ILE A 111 -20.65 -9.44 -15.96
CA ILE A 111 -19.87 -10.59 -16.41
C ILE A 111 -19.10 -10.26 -17.69
N ILE A 112 -19.70 -9.51 -18.62
CA ILE A 112 -19.02 -9.02 -19.84
C ILE A 112 -17.79 -8.17 -19.48
N CYS A 113 -17.88 -7.34 -18.43
CA CYS A 113 -16.75 -6.55 -17.97
C CYS A 113 -15.62 -7.43 -17.40
N ARG A 114 -15.94 -8.42 -16.58
CA ARG A 114 -14.95 -9.38 -16.04
C ARG A 114 -14.33 -10.26 -17.14
N LEU A 115 -15.09 -10.67 -18.15
CA LEU A 115 -14.56 -11.45 -19.27
C LEU A 115 -13.58 -10.67 -20.14
N ALA A 116 -13.67 -9.34 -20.18
CA ALA A 116 -12.76 -8.52 -20.99
C ALA A 116 -11.29 -8.62 -20.52
N SER A 117 -11.04 -8.82 -19.22
CA SER A 117 -9.68 -9.00 -18.70
C SER A 117 -9.11 -10.41 -18.92
N VAL A 118 -9.94 -11.41 -19.21
CA VAL A 118 -9.55 -12.83 -19.38
C VAL A 118 -9.41 -13.20 -20.87
N LEU A 119 -10.15 -12.54 -21.76
CA LEU A 119 -10.16 -12.83 -23.19
C LEU A 119 -9.05 -12.09 -23.94
N SER A 120 -8.56 -12.67 -25.05
CA SER A 120 -7.60 -11.99 -25.91
C SER A 120 -8.17 -10.69 -26.49
N LYS A 121 -7.33 -9.65 -26.65
CA LYS A 121 -7.69 -8.36 -27.26
C LYS A 121 -8.56 -8.51 -28.53
N SER A 122 -8.14 -9.35 -29.47
CA SER A 122 -8.84 -9.62 -30.73
C SER A 122 -10.23 -10.24 -30.55
N THR A 123 -10.46 -10.92 -29.43
CA THR A 123 -11.76 -11.48 -29.05
C THR A 123 -12.65 -10.40 -28.44
N VAL A 124 -12.12 -9.61 -27.49
CA VAL A 124 -12.87 -8.53 -26.84
C VAL A 124 -13.32 -7.48 -27.87
N GLU A 125 -12.41 -7.06 -28.76
CA GLU A 125 -12.71 -6.09 -29.84
C GLU A 125 -13.77 -6.62 -30.83
N ARG A 126 -13.75 -7.92 -31.13
CA ARG A 126 -14.66 -8.56 -32.10
C ARG A 126 -16.04 -8.92 -31.55
N LEU A 127 -16.12 -9.37 -30.29
CA LEU A 127 -17.35 -9.93 -29.70
C LEU A 127 -17.99 -9.02 -28.66
N LEU A 128 -17.21 -8.44 -27.74
CA LEU A 128 -17.75 -7.76 -26.56
C LEU A 128 -17.85 -6.24 -26.75
N LEU A 129 -16.85 -5.62 -27.38
CA LEU A 129 -16.79 -4.18 -27.61
C LEU A 129 -18.03 -3.59 -28.31
N PRO A 130 -18.62 -4.21 -29.37
CA PRO A 130 -19.83 -3.68 -29.99
C PRO A 130 -21.01 -3.61 -29.01
N ARG A 131 -21.24 -4.70 -28.25
CA ARG A 131 -22.30 -4.77 -27.24
C ARG A 131 -22.05 -3.78 -26.10
N PHE A 132 -20.81 -3.67 -25.63
CA PHE A 132 -20.44 -2.72 -24.58
C PHE A 132 -20.71 -1.26 -25.00
N CYS A 133 -20.35 -0.88 -26.22
CA CYS A 133 -20.64 0.44 -26.78
C CYS A 133 -22.14 0.75 -26.89
N GLU A 134 -22.99 -0.26 -27.12
CA GLU A 134 -24.45 -0.11 -27.07
C GLU A 134 -24.96 0.02 -25.63
N LEU A 135 -24.47 -0.80 -24.69
CA LEU A 135 -24.88 -0.77 -23.27
C LEU A 135 -24.48 0.54 -22.57
N CYS A 136 -23.35 1.15 -22.96
CA CYS A 136 -22.97 2.51 -22.56
C CYS A 136 -24.03 3.57 -22.95
N GLY A 137 -24.79 3.32 -24.03
CA GLY A 137 -25.84 4.20 -24.53
C GLY A 137 -27.26 3.80 -24.10
N ASP A 138 -27.44 2.85 -23.18
CA ASP A 138 -28.77 2.39 -22.78
C ASP A 138 -29.54 3.50 -22.03
N GLY A 139 -30.41 4.20 -22.75
CA GLY A 139 -31.22 5.30 -22.21
C GLY A 139 -32.34 4.87 -21.25
N LYS A 140 -32.62 3.56 -21.09
CA LYS A 140 -33.61 3.05 -20.14
C LYS A 140 -32.98 2.76 -18.78
N LEU A 141 -31.80 2.13 -18.75
CA LEU A 141 -31.23 1.53 -17.54
C LEU A 141 -29.99 2.26 -17.03
N PHE A 142 -30.18 3.11 -16.02
CA PHE A 142 -29.05 3.79 -15.36
C PHE A 142 -28.08 2.81 -14.68
N GLN A 143 -28.54 1.69 -14.11
CA GLN A 143 -27.65 0.69 -13.49
C GLN A 143 -26.75 -0.03 -14.53
N VAL A 144 -27.23 -0.27 -15.75
CA VAL A 144 -26.40 -0.81 -16.84
C VAL A 144 -25.30 0.18 -17.23
N ARG A 145 -25.65 1.45 -17.42
CA ARG A 145 -24.67 2.51 -17.69
C ARG A 145 -23.68 2.71 -16.52
N LYS A 146 -24.12 2.50 -15.27
CA LYS A 146 -23.29 2.57 -14.06
C LYS A 146 -22.19 1.51 -14.06
N VAL A 147 -22.54 0.26 -14.37
CA VAL A 147 -21.58 -0.84 -14.48
C VAL A 147 -20.62 -0.60 -15.65
N CYS A 148 -21.12 -0.10 -16.80
CA CYS A 148 -20.27 0.29 -17.92
C CYS A 148 -19.27 1.39 -17.55
N ALA A 149 -19.72 2.45 -16.87
CA ALA A 149 -18.87 3.57 -16.45
C ALA A 149 -17.82 3.16 -15.41
N ALA A 150 -18.17 2.29 -14.45
CA ALA A 150 -17.25 1.81 -13.41
C ALA A 150 -16.11 0.96 -13.99
N ASN A 151 -16.42 0.01 -14.88
CA ASN A 151 -15.44 -0.90 -15.50
C ASN A 151 -14.84 -0.34 -16.81
N PHE A 152 -15.09 0.93 -17.15
CA PHE A 152 -14.75 1.49 -18.47
C PHE A 152 -13.24 1.46 -18.74
N GLY A 153 -12.43 1.66 -17.71
CA GLY A 153 -10.96 1.58 -17.79
C GLY A 153 -10.45 0.18 -18.16
N ASP A 154 -11.07 -0.86 -17.61
CA ASP A 154 -10.68 -2.25 -17.84
C ASP A 154 -10.97 -2.67 -19.30
N ILE A 155 -12.11 -2.24 -19.85
CA ILE A 155 -12.41 -2.43 -21.28
C ILE A 155 -11.40 -1.69 -22.16
N CYS A 156 -11.02 -0.45 -21.81
CA CYS A 156 -10.02 0.31 -22.55
C CYS A 156 -8.66 -0.40 -22.58
N HIS A 157 -8.24 -0.97 -21.45
CA HIS A 157 -7.01 -1.76 -21.38
C HIS A 157 -7.11 -3.03 -22.24
N ALA A 158 -8.21 -3.79 -22.12
CA ALA A 158 -8.44 -5.04 -22.84
C ALA A 158 -8.46 -4.89 -24.37
N VAL A 159 -9.07 -3.83 -24.92
CA VAL A 159 -9.05 -3.55 -26.37
C VAL A 159 -7.80 -2.78 -26.81
N GLY A 160 -7.10 -2.15 -25.86
CA GLY A 160 -5.92 -1.32 -26.09
C GLY A 160 -6.21 -0.03 -26.86
N GLN A 161 -5.13 0.69 -27.18
CA GLN A 161 -5.20 2.09 -27.61
C GLN A 161 -6.06 2.34 -28.87
N GLU A 162 -5.78 1.69 -30.00
CA GLU A 162 -6.46 2.01 -31.28
C GLU A 162 -8.00 1.87 -31.19
N ALA A 163 -8.48 0.76 -30.64
CA ALA A 163 -9.91 0.51 -30.44
C ALA A 163 -10.51 1.44 -29.38
N THR A 164 -9.75 1.78 -28.34
CA THR A 164 -10.16 2.77 -27.31
C THR A 164 -10.40 4.14 -27.94
N GLU A 165 -9.42 4.69 -28.66
CA GLU A 165 -9.53 6.03 -29.27
C GLU A 165 -10.65 6.12 -30.32
N LYS A 166 -10.87 5.02 -31.06
CA LYS A 166 -11.80 4.94 -32.19
C LYS A 166 -13.26 4.70 -31.77
N PHE A 167 -13.49 3.83 -30.78
CA PHE A 167 -14.83 3.36 -30.41
C PHE A 167 -15.26 3.77 -28.99
N LEU A 168 -14.37 3.65 -28.01
CA LEU A 168 -14.71 3.92 -26.60
C LEU A 168 -14.73 5.41 -26.25
N ILE A 169 -13.74 6.19 -26.70
CA ILE A 169 -13.64 7.60 -26.34
C ILE A 169 -14.90 8.42 -26.70
N PRO A 170 -15.57 8.23 -27.86
CA PRO A 170 -16.89 8.84 -28.11
C PRO A 170 -17.93 8.50 -27.03
N LYS A 171 -18.01 7.24 -26.58
CA LYS A 171 -18.92 6.81 -25.50
C LYS A 171 -18.51 7.32 -24.12
N PHE A 172 -17.22 7.48 -23.86
CA PHE A 172 -16.75 8.11 -22.64
C PHE A 172 -17.16 9.59 -22.56
N PHE A 173 -17.13 10.31 -23.68
CA PHE A 173 -17.66 11.68 -23.77
C PHE A 173 -19.18 11.75 -23.56
N GLU A 174 -19.94 10.77 -24.03
CA GLU A 174 -21.38 10.65 -23.74
C GLU A 174 -21.63 10.42 -22.22
N LEU A 175 -20.98 9.42 -21.61
CA LEU A 175 -21.13 9.09 -20.18
C LEU A 175 -20.66 10.23 -19.25
N CYS A 176 -19.55 10.91 -19.58
CA CYS A 176 -19.10 12.12 -18.88
C CYS A 176 -20.05 13.32 -19.05
N SER A 177 -21.08 13.21 -19.90
CA SER A 177 -22.12 14.21 -20.14
C SER A 177 -23.52 13.73 -19.72
N ASP A 178 -23.65 12.55 -19.09
CA ASP A 178 -24.93 11.96 -18.71
C ASP A 178 -25.69 12.86 -17.71
N ASN A 179 -27.01 12.90 -17.81
CA ASN A 179 -27.86 13.65 -16.88
C ASN A 179 -27.73 13.13 -15.44
N VAL A 180 -27.52 11.81 -15.26
CA VAL A 180 -27.37 11.16 -13.96
C VAL A 180 -25.96 11.39 -13.42
N TRP A 181 -25.86 12.17 -12.33
CA TRP A 181 -24.60 12.52 -11.67
C TRP A 181 -23.75 11.30 -11.28
N GLY A 182 -24.38 10.19 -10.89
CA GLY A 182 -23.69 8.94 -10.55
C GLY A 182 -22.86 8.36 -11.69
N MET A 183 -23.27 8.56 -12.96
CA MET A 183 -22.49 8.12 -14.13
C MET A 183 -21.26 9.01 -14.31
N ARG A 184 -21.44 10.33 -14.20
CA ARG A 184 -20.35 11.31 -14.30
C ARG A 184 -19.33 11.14 -13.16
N LYS A 185 -19.79 10.79 -11.96
CA LYS A 185 -18.94 10.40 -10.83
C LYS A 185 -18.11 9.15 -11.16
N ALA A 186 -18.75 8.06 -11.60
CA ALA A 186 -18.04 6.83 -11.97
C ALA A 186 -16.99 7.07 -13.08
N CYS A 187 -17.30 7.93 -14.06
CA CYS A 187 -16.35 8.33 -15.10
C CYS A 187 -15.17 9.15 -14.55
N ALA A 188 -15.38 9.98 -13.53
CA ALA A 188 -14.30 10.70 -12.86
C ALA A 188 -13.41 9.74 -12.03
N GLU A 189 -13.98 8.69 -11.45
CA GLU A 189 -13.25 7.67 -10.69
C GLU A 189 -12.37 6.78 -11.60
N CYS A 190 -12.87 6.33 -12.76
CA CYS A 190 -12.09 5.49 -13.70
C CYS A 190 -11.19 6.29 -14.67
N PHE A 191 -11.23 7.63 -14.64
CA PHE A 191 -10.63 8.50 -15.66
C PHE A 191 -9.13 8.27 -15.91
N MET A 192 -8.37 7.88 -14.87
CA MET A 192 -6.94 7.57 -15.00
C MET A 192 -6.68 6.37 -15.93
N ALA A 193 -7.45 5.29 -15.78
CA ALA A 193 -7.27 4.07 -16.58
C ALA A 193 -7.67 4.30 -18.06
N VAL A 194 -8.71 5.10 -18.29
CA VAL A 194 -9.09 5.56 -19.65
C VAL A 194 -7.99 6.46 -20.22
N SER A 195 -7.44 7.38 -19.43
CA SER A 195 -6.35 8.26 -19.85
C SER A 195 -5.09 7.48 -20.25
N TYR A 196 -4.69 6.47 -19.47
CA TYR A 196 -3.53 5.63 -19.78
C TYR A 196 -3.67 4.96 -21.14
N SER A 197 -4.84 4.38 -21.43
CA SER A 197 -5.18 3.67 -22.67
C SER A 197 -5.36 4.57 -23.92
N THR A 198 -4.78 5.78 -23.94
CA THR A 198 -4.87 6.75 -25.06
C THR A 198 -3.54 7.44 -25.36
N SER A 199 -3.40 7.97 -26.57
CA SER A 199 -2.25 8.79 -26.99
C SER A 199 -2.06 10.05 -26.13
N PRO A 200 -0.81 10.49 -25.88
CA PRO A 200 -0.52 11.77 -25.23
C PRO A 200 -1.22 12.97 -25.89
N GLU A 201 -1.38 12.92 -27.22
CA GLU A 201 -2.06 13.92 -28.04
C GLU A 201 -3.55 13.98 -27.70
N LEU A 202 -4.25 12.84 -27.64
CA LEU A 202 -5.67 12.78 -27.28
C LEU A 202 -5.90 13.15 -25.81
N ARG A 203 -5.00 12.68 -24.93
CA ARG A 203 -4.97 13.01 -23.50
C ARG A 203 -4.88 14.53 -23.28
N ARG A 204 -3.97 15.19 -23.99
CA ARG A 204 -3.77 16.65 -23.96
C ARG A 204 -4.92 17.43 -24.59
N THR A 205 -5.37 17.04 -25.78
CA THR A 205 -6.30 17.86 -26.59
C THR A 205 -7.78 17.64 -26.28
N LYS A 206 -8.19 16.43 -25.85
CA LYS A 206 -9.60 16.09 -25.60
C LYS A 206 -9.89 15.71 -24.14
N LEU A 207 -9.10 14.82 -23.53
CA LEU A 207 -9.38 14.39 -22.15
C LEU A 207 -9.12 15.50 -21.12
N SER A 208 -8.14 16.36 -21.34
CA SER A 208 -7.84 17.45 -20.39
C SER A 208 -8.98 18.49 -20.27
N PRO A 209 -9.56 19.03 -21.36
CA PRO A 209 -10.79 19.84 -21.27
C PRO A 209 -11.98 19.08 -20.67
N LEU A 210 -12.12 17.78 -20.98
CA LEU A 210 -13.20 16.95 -20.43
C LEU A 210 -13.09 16.81 -18.90
N PHE A 211 -11.88 16.62 -18.37
CA PHE A 211 -11.66 16.49 -16.93
C PHE A 211 -11.89 17.81 -16.19
N ILE A 212 -11.48 18.95 -16.76
CA ILE A 212 -11.74 20.29 -16.20
C ILE A 212 -13.25 20.55 -16.10
N ARG A 213 -14.05 20.02 -17.04
CA ARG A 213 -15.52 20.07 -16.98
C ARG A 213 -16.09 19.24 -15.82
N LEU A 214 -15.49 18.09 -15.48
CA LEU A 214 -15.89 17.27 -14.32
C LEU A 214 -15.47 17.92 -12.98
N ILE A 215 -14.30 18.57 -12.93
CA ILE A 215 -13.89 19.43 -11.80
C ILE A 215 -14.89 20.58 -11.56
N SER A 216 -15.49 21.08 -12.65
CA SER A 216 -16.46 22.18 -12.64
C SER A 216 -17.93 21.72 -12.64
N ASP A 217 -18.20 20.43 -12.37
CA ASP A 217 -19.56 19.87 -12.41
C ASP A 217 -20.49 20.54 -11.38
N PRO A 218 -21.79 20.78 -11.69
CA PRO A 218 -22.74 21.30 -10.70
C PRO A 218 -22.86 20.42 -9.45
N CYS A 219 -22.77 19.09 -9.59
CA CYS A 219 -22.92 18.15 -8.49
C CYS A 219 -21.64 18.04 -7.64
N ARG A 220 -21.76 18.32 -6.34
CA ARG A 220 -20.66 18.22 -5.36
C ARG A 220 -19.90 16.89 -5.44
N TRP A 221 -20.62 15.77 -5.51
CA TRP A 221 -20.05 14.42 -5.51
C TRP A 221 -19.21 14.12 -6.76
N VAL A 222 -19.55 14.72 -7.91
CA VAL A 222 -18.76 14.60 -9.15
C VAL A 222 -17.48 15.43 -9.03
N ARG A 223 -17.57 16.66 -8.51
CA ARG A 223 -16.39 17.50 -8.23
C ARG A 223 -15.42 16.82 -7.26
N GLN A 224 -15.94 16.22 -6.19
CA GLN A 224 -15.13 15.50 -5.19
C GLN A 224 -14.35 14.34 -5.82
N ALA A 225 -15.02 13.47 -6.59
CA ALA A 225 -14.36 12.40 -7.33
C ALA A 225 -13.33 12.93 -8.34
N ALA A 226 -13.64 14.01 -9.07
CA ALA A 226 -12.70 14.63 -10.01
C ALA A 226 -11.45 15.20 -9.31
N PHE A 227 -11.59 15.80 -8.12
CA PHE A 227 -10.42 16.26 -7.34
C PHE A 227 -9.60 15.09 -6.76
N GLN A 228 -10.24 14.02 -6.30
CA GLN A 228 -9.57 12.79 -5.86
C GLN A 228 -8.79 12.10 -7.00
N SER A 229 -9.31 12.16 -8.23
CA SER A 229 -8.68 11.62 -9.44
C SER A 229 -7.73 12.58 -10.16
N LEU A 230 -7.63 13.86 -9.77
CA LEU A 230 -6.85 14.86 -10.52
C LEU A 230 -5.35 14.56 -10.53
N GLY A 231 -4.76 14.30 -9.36
CA GLY A 231 -3.35 13.89 -9.26
C GLY A 231 -3.03 12.60 -10.03
N PRO A 232 -3.84 11.52 -9.88
CA PRO A 232 -3.76 10.32 -10.72
C PRO A 232 -3.89 10.57 -12.22
N PHE A 233 -4.84 11.40 -12.67
CA PHE A 233 -4.95 11.76 -14.09
C PHE A 233 -3.71 12.52 -14.57
N ILE A 234 -3.19 13.46 -13.77
CA ILE A 234 -1.95 14.18 -14.06
C ILE A 234 -0.75 13.22 -14.17
N SER A 235 -0.66 12.18 -13.33
CA SER A 235 0.47 11.22 -13.39
C SER A 235 0.58 10.50 -14.74
N THR A 236 -0.53 10.35 -15.46
CA THR A 236 -0.53 9.78 -16.83
C THR A 236 0.16 10.65 -17.89
N PHE A 237 0.61 11.86 -17.55
CA PHE A 237 1.49 12.67 -18.42
C PHE A 237 2.99 12.38 -18.23
N ALA A 238 3.36 11.49 -17.30
CA ALA A 238 4.75 11.13 -17.05
C ALA A 238 5.38 10.47 -18.28
N ASN A 239 6.68 10.73 -18.51
CA ASN A 239 7.45 10.09 -19.57
C ASN A 239 8.75 9.52 -18.96
N PRO A 240 8.88 8.18 -18.84
CA PRO A 240 10.06 7.55 -18.21
C PRO A 240 11.39 7.98 -18.83
N SER A 241 11.44 8.16 -20.15
CA SER A 241 12.64 8.60 -20.88
C SER A 241 13.08 10.04 -20.54
N ARG A 242 12.19 10.86 -19.97
CA ARG A 242 12.48 12.26 -19.58
C ARG A 242 12.69 12.45 -18.08
N ALA A 243 12.17 11.57 -17.24
CA ALA A 243 12.26 11.70 -15.78
C ALA A 243 13.69 11.46 -15.23
N GLY A 244 14.52 10.69 -15.95
CA GLY A 244 15.87 10.33 -15.50
C GLY A 244 15.89 9.43 -14.25
N LEU A 245 14.76 8.79 -13.96
CA LEU A 245 14.50 7.92 -12.81
C LEU A 245 14.04 6.56 -13.32
N TYR A 246 14.46 5.49 -12.66
CA TYR A 246 13.98 4.13 -12.92
C TYR A 246 13.62 3.43 -11.61
N ILE A 247 12.75 2.43 -11.69
CA ILE A 247 12.36 1.60 -10.55
C ILE A 247 13.28 0.37 -10.54
N ARG A 248 13.80 0.02 -9.37
CA ARG A 248 14.54 -1.23 -9.15
C ARG A 248 13.58 -2.41 -8.97
N GLU A 249 14.12 -3.62 -9.02
CA GLU A 249 13.37 -4.87 -8.79
C GLU A 249 12.79 -4.97 -7.36
N ASP A 250 13.32 -4.17 -6.42
CA ASP A 250 12.82 -3.98 -5.05
C ASP A 250 11.71 -2.91 -4.92
N GLY A 251 11.29 -2.27 -6.02
CA GLY A 251 10.29 -1.20 -6.04
C GLY A 251 10.80 0.21 -5.76
N THR A 252 12.09 0.39 -5.42
CA THR A 252 12.64 1.71 -5.08
C THR A 252 13.00 2.56 -6.30
N LEU A 253 12.77 3.87 -6.20
CA LEU A 253 13.21 4.86 -7.19
C LEU A 253 14.73 5.04 -7.15
N SER A 254 15.37 5.06 -8.32
CA SER A 254 16.79 5.38 -8.48
C SER A 254 17.03 6.34 -9.64
N ILE A 255 17.91 7.31 -9.43
CA ILE A 255 18.35 8.25 -10.47
C ILE A 255 19.28 7.50 -11.43
N ARG A 256 18.99 7.57 -12.72
CA ARG A 256 19.89 7.10 -13.79
C ARG A 256 21.09 8.05 -13.86
N PRO A 257 22.34 7.59 -13.69
CA PRO A 257 23.50 8.47 -13.85
C PRO A 257 23.50 9.10 -15.24
N LEU A 258 23.59 10.43 -15.31
CA LEU A 258 23.66 11.13 -16.58
C LEU A 258 25.01 10.79 -17.24
N ALA A 259 24.96 10.02 -18.33
CA ALA A 259 26.13 9.76 -19.15
C ALA A 259 26.71 11.10 -19.62
N GLN A 260 27.99 11.34 -19.36
CA GLN A 260 28.65 12.60 -19.71
C GLN A 260 28.59 12.80 -21.23
N GLY A 261 28.05 13.96 -21.64
CA GLY A 261 27.62 14.18 -23.01
C GLY A 261 28.77 14.24 -24.02
N LEU A 262 28.53 13.69 -25.20
CA LEU A 262 29.31 13.94 -26.41
C LEU A 262 28.39 14.52 -27.50
N ASP A 263 27.92 15.74 -27.28
CA ASP A 263 27.32 16.55 -28.33
C ASP A 263 28.38 16.89 -29.39
N SER A 264 28.22 16.37 -30.60
CA SER A 264 28.89 16.89 -31.79
C SER A 264 28.09 16.60 -33.06
N THR A 265 27.17 17.50 -33.39
CA THR A 265 26.39 17.43 -34.63
C THR A 265 27.17 18.09 -35.77
N PHE A 266 27.70 17.33 -36.75
CA PHE A 266 28.08 17.91 -38.05
C PHE A 266 27.94 16.93 -39.23
N THR A 267 26.98 17.27 -40.10
CA THR A 267 26.89 17.11 -41.57
C THR A 267 27.64 15.99 -42.32
N SER A 268 26.86 15.31 -43.16
CA SER A 268 27.27 14.49 -44.32
C SER A 268 28.41 15.06 -45.18
N GLY A 269 29.29 14.17 -45.66
CA GLY A 269 30.27 14.40 -46.72
C GLY A 269 30.97 13.09 -47.11
N SER A 270 31.14 12.81 -48.40
CA SER A 270 31.71 11.54 -48.90
C SER A 270 33.17 11.71 -49.36
N SER A 271 34.00 10.67 -49.19
CA SER A 271 34.76 10.04 -50.30
C SER A 271 35.79 8.99 -49.82
N SER A 272 36.31 8.28 -50.79
CA SER A 272 37.07 7.03 -50.78
C SER A 272 38.55 7.07 -50.38
N ALA A 273 38.99 5.94 -49.81
CA ALA A 273 40.21 5.18 -50.17
C ALA A 273 41.60 5.46 -49.51
N ASP A 274 42.32 4.33 -49.45
CA ASP A 274 43.77 4.06 -49.45
C ASP A 274 44.68 4.19 -48.21
N SER A 275 45.12 3.01 -47.75
CA SER A 275 46.53 2.57 -47.58
C SER A 275 47.57 3.38 -46.77
N GLY A 276 48.13 2.71 -45.74
CA GLY A 276 49.51 2.21 -45.90
C GLY A 276 50.62 2.62 -44.90
N GLY A 277 50.61 2.08 -43.68
CA GLY A 277 51.81 1.98 -42.81
C GLY A 277 52.35 3.30 -42.20
N SER A 278 53.44 3.32 -41.43
CA SER A 278 54.16 2.22 -40.75
C SER A 278 55.17 2.79 -39.72
N THR A 279 55.48 2.01 -38.66
CA THR A 279 56.67 2.14 -37.74
C THR A 279 56.82 3.42 -36.88
N SER A 280 57.39 3.41 -35.66
CA SER A 280 57.80 2.32 -34.73
C SER A 280 58.27 2.86 -33.34
N SER A 281 58.47 1.96 -32.36
CA SER A 281 59.38 2.08 -31.18
C SER A 281 58.91 2.96 -30.00
N ALA A 282 59.09 2.62 -28.70
CA ALA A 282 59.35 1.35 -27.98
C ALA A 282 59.01 1.59 -26.47
N CYS A 283 58.18 0.76 -25.81
CA CYS A 283 58.48 -0.48 -25.07
C CYS A 283 59.17 -0.33 -23.68
N SER A 284 58.46 -0.68 -22.60
CA SER A 284 58.98 -1.58 -21.54
C SER A 284 57.89 -2.14 -20.58
N THR A 285 57.62 -3.44 -20.70
CA THR A 285 57.53 -4.50 -19.63
C THR A 285 56.51 -4.47 -18.46
N LYS A 286 55.72 -5.56 -18.38
CA LYS A 286 55.08 -6.12 -17.15
C LYS A 286 56.05 -7.04 -16.37
N PRO A 287 55.70 -7.58 -15.18
CA PRO A 287 55.08 -8.93 -15.11
C PRO A 287 54.05 -9.10 -13.94
N VAL A 288 53.36 -10.22 -13.66
CA VAL A 288 52.75 -11.38 -14.39
C VAL A 288 51.77 -12.05 -13.38
N GLN A 289 50.70 -12.73 -13.85
CA GLN A 289 50.03 -13.81 -13.10
C GLN A 289 49.87 -15.05 -14.01
N PRO A 290 49.83 -16.28 -13.45
CA PRO A 290 49.89 -17.52 -14.24
C PRO A 290 48.52 -18.13 -14.59
N GLN A 291 48.55 -19.03 -15.58
CA GLN A 291 47.44 -19.83 -16.11
C GLN A 291 47.48 -21.28 -15.53
N PRO A 292 46.52 -22.14 -15.91
CA PRO A 292 46.93 -23.42 -16.51
C PRO A 292 46.12 -23.82 -17.77
N ASP A 293 46.52 -24.92 -18.43
CA ASP A 293 46.20 -25.23 -19.83
C ASP A 293 45.30 -26.48 -20.06
N LEU A 294 44.89 -26.64 -21.33
CA LEU A 294 44.38 -27.89 -21.95
C LEU A 294 45.52 -28.52 -22.78
N PRO A 295 45.54 -29.84 -23.11
CA PRO A 295 44.83 -30.31 -24.33
C PRO A 295 44.45 -31.82 -24.38
N VAL A 296 43.79 -32.27 -25.46
CA VAL A 296 44.23 -33.34 -26.41
C VAL A 296 43.10 -33.67 -27.43
N GLU A 297 43.50 -34.16 -28.62
CA GLU A 297 42.69 -34.49 -29.83
C GLU A 297 41.87 -35.80 -29.69
N GLY A 298 40.92 -36.17 -30.56
CA GLY A 298 40.37 -35.55 -31.79
C GLY A 298 39.54 -36.57 -32.63
N THR A 299 39.04 -36.17 -33.81
CA THR A 299 38.24 -36.97 -34.80
C THR A 299 36.88 -37.54 -34.31
N SER A 300 35.84 -37.78 -35.12
CA SER A 300 35.54 -37.48 -36.55
C SER A 300 34.04 -37.74 -36.87
N ALA A 301 33.41 -36.96 -37.77
CA ALA A 301 32.16 -37.28 -38.50
C ALA A 301 30.88 -37.53 -37.63
N GLU A 302 29.63 -37.53 -38.13
CA GLU A 302 29.06 -37.05 -39.40
C GLU A 302 27.61 -36.52 -39.22
N THR A 303 27.01 -36.11 -40.34
CA THR A 303 25.72 -35.43 -40.57
C THR A 303 24.42 -36.02 -39.96
N SER A 304 23.56 -35.08 -39.52
CA SER A 304 22.12 -34.93 -39.91
C SER A 304 20.95 -35.72 -39.25
N ASN A 305 19.94 -34.93 -38.88
CA ASN A 305 18.50 -35.04 -39.20
C ASN A 305 17.56 -36.14 -38.64
N LEU A 306 16.52 -35.64 -37.96
CA LEU A 306 15.08 -35.95 -38.12
C LEU A 306 14.51 -37.35 -37.79
N SER A 307 13.89 -37.40 -36.60
CA SER A 307 12.43 -37.59 -36.43
C SER A 307 11.79 -38.98 -36.25
N HIS A 308 10.71 -38.95 -35.45
CA HIS A 308 9.53 -39.83 -35.41
C HIS A 308 9.56 -41.27 -34.85
N ALA A 309 8.71 -41.41 -33.82
CA ALA A 309 7.68 -42.45 -33.63
C ALA A 309 7.99 -43.78 -32.90
N ASN A 310 7.30 -43.93 -31.76
CA ASN A 310 6.54 -45.09 -31.28
C ASN A 310 6.93 -46.51 -31.75
N SER A 311 7.28 -47.38 -30.79
CA SER A 311 6.45 -48.58 -30.52
C SER A 311 6.72 -49.18 -29.13
N PHE A 312 5.75 -49.94 -28.61
CA PHE A 312 5.83 -50.73 -27.38
C PHE A 312 6.57 -52.07 -27.61
N SER A 313 7.12 -52.69 -26.56
CA SER A 313 6.73 -54.08 -26.17
C SER A 313 7.38 -54.62 -24.87
N ASN A 314 6.50 -55.15 -24.00
CA ASN A 314 6.56 -56.37 -23.16
C ASN A 314 7.85 -56.91 -22.50
N GLY A 315 7.68 -57.38 -21.24
CA GLY A 315 8.52 -58.40 -20.57
C GLY A 315 8.66 -58.18 -19.06
N LEU A 316 7.67 -58.42 -18.18
CA LEU A 316 7.08 -59.69 -17.66
C LEU A 316 7.87 -60.40 -16.53
N MET A 317 7.09 -61.01 -15.63
CA MET A 317 7.46 -61.85 -14.45
C MET A 317 7.95 -61.07 -13.21
N GLU A 318 7.57 -61.41 -11.97
CA GLU A 318 6.64 -62.47 -11.48
C GLU A 318 5.92 -62.09 -10.17
N ASN A 319 4.85 -62.84 -9.83
CA ASN A 319 3.99 -62.74 -8.63
C ASN A 319 4.53 -63.72 -7.51
N PRO A 320 3.88 -64.03 -6.35
CA PRO A 320 2.51 -63.69 -5.89
C PRO A 320 2.24 -63.45 -4.37
N MET A 321 0.96 -63.18 -4.03
CA MET A 321 0.21 -63.66 -2.83
C MET A 321 0.54 -63.11 -1.41
N GLU A 322 -0.42 -62.93 -0.47
CA GLU A 322 -1.91 -62.90 -0.50
C GLU A 322 -2.50 -62.25 0.79
N ASP A 323 -3.81 -61.93 0.81
CA ASP A 323 -4.73 -61.86 1.99
C ASP A 323 -4.51 -60.81 3.14
N SER A 324 -5.46 -60.47 4.06
CA SER A 324 -6.95 -60.42 4.17
C SER A 324 -7.37 -59.93 5.61
N VAL A 325 -8.58 -59.47 6.01
CA VAL A 325 -9.77 -58.85 5.35
C VAL A 325 -10.75 -58.23 6.42
N LEU A 326 -11.30 -57.01 6.21
CA LEU A 326 -12.54 -56.41 6.83
C LEU A 326 -12.66 -56.28 8.39
N ALA A 327 -13.67 -55.66 9.04
CA ALA A 327 -14.42 -54.38 8.87
C ALA A 327 -15.38 -54.12 10.11
N GLY A 328 -15.97 -52.91 10.25
CA GLY A 328 -17.00 -52.53 11.27
C GLY A 328 -16.50 -51.53 12.35
N ALA A 329 -17.16 -50.41 12.72
CA ALA A 329 -18.53 -50.13 13.23
C ALA A 329 -18.69 -50.44 14.75
N GLU A 330 -19.32 -49.63 15.63
CA GLU A 330 -20.23 -48.46 15.45
C GLU A 330 -20.29 -47.48 16.69
N LEU A 331 -21.20 -46.50 16.66
CA LEU A 331 -21.53 -45.37 17.60
C LEU A 331 -21.70 -45.72 19.10
N THR A 332 -21.45 -44.83 20.10
CA THR A 332 -22.25 -43.63 20.50
C THR A 332 -21.51 -42.76 21.57
N ARG A 333 -21.56 -41.41 21.57
CA ARG A 333 -22.45 -40.46 22.34
C ARG A 333 -22.51 -40.69 23.88
N LEU A 334 -22.41 -39.71 24.80
CA LEU A 334 -22.56 -38.23 24.79
C LEU A 334 -21.72 -37.51 25.92
N SER A 335 -21.57 -36.18 25.82
CA SER A 335 -20.92 -35.23 26.77
C SER A 335 -21.80 -34.88 28.00
N PRO A 336 -21.41 -34.04 29.00
CA PRO A 336 -20.22 -33.16 29.15
C PRO A 336 -19.46 -33.40 30.52
N GLU A 337 -18.69 -32.53 31.20
CA GLU A 337 -18.40 -31.07 31.12
C GLU A 337 -17.10 -30.65 31.88
N ALA A 338 -16.83 -29.34 31.93
CA ALA A 338 -16.05 -28.56 32.93
C ALA A 338 -14.52 -28.78 33.12
N SER A 339 -13.76 -27.83 32.55
CA SER A 339 -12.52 -27.23 33.07
C SER A 339 -11.31 -28.10 33.48
N ALA A 340 -10.33 -28.21 32.57
CA ALA A 340 -8.91 -28.35 32.91
C ALA A 340 -8.04 -27.64 31.85
N PHE A 341 -7.00 -26.90 32.28
CA PHE A 341 -6.05 -26.23 31.39
C PHE A 341 -5.10 -27.25 30.73
N SER A 342 -4.91 -27.17 29.41
CA SER A 342 -3.80 -27.84 28.73
C SER A 342 -3.29 -27.04 27.53
N LYS A 343 -2.02 -27.27 27.18
CA LYS A 343 -1.16 -26.43 26.31
C LYS A 343 -1.73 -26.27 24.89
N LEU A 344 -1.95 -25.04 24.45
CA LEU A 344 -2.07 -24.67 23.04
C LEU A 344 -0.69 -24.78 22.34
N PRO A 345 -0.61 -25.34 21.12
CA PRO A 345 0.53 -25.12 20.22
C PRO A 345 0.60 -23.65 19.76
N VAL A 346 1.75 -23.24 19.23
CA VAL A 346 1.92 -21.91 18.63
C VAL A 346 1.15 -21.86 17.30
N ILE A 347 0.03 -21.15 17.29
CA ILE A 347 -0.69 -20.79 16.05
C ILE A 347 -0.04 -19.52 15.49
N ASN A 348 1.04 -19.71 14.74
CA ASN A 348 1.34 -18.83 13.62
C ASN A 348 0.71 -19.49 12.39
N ASP A 349 -0.52 -19.08 12.04
CA ASP A 349 -1.04 -19.04 10.67
C ASP A 349 -2.49 -18.51 10.68
N LEU A 350 -2.66 -17.30 10.17
CA LEU A 350 -3.92 -16.72 9.68
C LEU A 350 -3.57 -15.88 8.43
N PRO A 351 -4.47 -15.78 7.45
CA PRO A 351 -4.11 -16.25 6.12
C PRO A 351 -3.35 -15.22 5.28
N ILE A 352 -2.17 -15.63 4.82
CA ILE A 352 -1.59 -15.07 3.59
C ILE A 352 -2.46 -15.55 2.42
N HIS A 353 -2.82 -14.65 1.51
CA HIS A 353 -3.64 -15.00 0.34
C HIS A 353 -2.99 -16.11 -0.48
N SER A 354 -3.82 -17.04 -0.96
CA SER A 354 -3.43 -18.17 -1.79
C SER A 354 -2.59 -17.73 -2.99
N HIS A 355 -1.37 -18.28 -3.10
CA HIS A 355 -0.50 -18.05 -4.25
C HIS A 355 -1.18 -18.46 -5.56
N ALA A 356 -0.99 -17.65 -6.60
CA ALA A 356 -1.35 -18.01 -7.97
C ALA A 356 -0.60 -19.29 -8.39
N GLY A 357 -1.28 -20.16 -9.15
CA GLY A 357 -0.75 -21.44 -9.60
C GLY A 357 0.47 -21.30 -10.52
N LEU A 358 1.46 -22.17 -10.33
CA LEU A 358 2.74 -22.09 -11.03
C LEU A 358 2.62 -22.52 -12.51
N SER A 359 2.56 -21.58 -13.47
CA SER A 359 2.89 -21.88 -14.87
C SER A 359 3.40 -20.66 -15.67
N SER A 360 4.33 -20.94 -16.59
CA SER A 360 4.82 -20.04 -17.66
C SER A 360 5.48 -18.71 -17.26
N TRP A 361 6.82 -18.69 -17.29
CA TRP A 361 7.60 -17.45 -17.44
C TRP A 361 7.35 -16.80 -18.80
N ALA A 362 6.36 -15.90 -18.88
CA ALA A 362 6.29 -14.92 -19.94
C ALA A 362 7.25 -13.75 -19.63
N CYS A 363 8.36 -13.68 -20.36
CA CYS A 363 9.30 -12.54 -20.25
C CYS A 363 8.56 -11.20 -20.52
N PRO A 364 8.74 -10.16 -19.68
CA PRO A 364 8.02 -8.89 -19.84
C PRO A 364 8.35 -8.24 -21.19
N LYS A 365 7.34 -8.13 -22.05
CA LYS A 365 7.46 -7.51 -23.37
C LYS A 365 7.23 -6.00 -23.25
N SER A 366 8.34 -5.28 -23.20
CA SER A 366 8.50 -3.81 -23.10
C SER A 366 9.03 -3.35 -21.72
N PRO A 367 9.89 -2.33 -21.67
CA PRO A 367 10.17 -1.58 -20.44
C PRO A 367 9.06 -0.60 -20.03
N GLU A 368 8.00 -0.48 -20.82
CA GLU A 368 6.97 0.56 -20.66
C GLU A 368 5.89 0.08 -19.65
N ASP A 369 5.62 -1.22 -19.60
CA ASP A 369 4.64 -1.83 -18.70
C ASP A 369 5.04 -1.83 -17.21
N VAL A 370 6.30 -1.54 -16.88
CA VAL A 370 6.76 -1.40 -15.48
C VAL A 370 6.07 -0.23 -14.77
N PHE A 371 5.50 0.72 -15.52
CA PHE A 371 4.77 1.87 -15.00
C PHE A 371 3.26 1.62 -14.78
N ASN A 372 2.74 0.39 -14.96
CA ASN A 372 1.29 0.13 -14.93
C ASN A 372 0.66 0.00 -13.52
N ASN A 373 1.40 -0.41 -12.48
CA ASN A 373 0.85 -0.56 -11.12
C ASN A 373 0.78 0.76 -10.33
N PHE A 374 0.66 1.90 -11.02
CA PHE A 374 0.84 3.26 -10.50
C PHE A 374 -0.36 3.85 -9.73
N LEU A 375 -1.07 3.02 -8.95
CA LEU A 375 -2.30 3.39 -8.23
C LEU A 375 -2.02 4.14 -6.90
N TYR A 376 -1.18 5.19 -7.00
CA TYR A 376 -0.40 5.83 -5.92
C TYR A 376 0.79 4.97 -5.41
N TRP A 377 1.91 5.64 -5.12
CA TRP A 377 3.19 5.00 -4.73
C TRP A 377 3.20 4.31 -3.37
N ARG A 378 2.18 4.54 -2.53
CA ARG A 378 2.04 3.95 -1.19
C ARG A 378 0.58 3.56 -0.97
N THR A 379 0.38 2.45 -0.27
CA THR A 379 -0.92 2.06 0.29
C THR A 379 -1.53 3.23 1.07
N PRO A 380 -2.84 3.52 0.95
CA PRO A 380 -3.51 4.56 1.74
C PRO A 380 -3.20 4.42 3.23
N LEU A 381 -2.71 5.51 3.85
CA LEU A 381 -2.31 5.49 5.26
C LEU A 381 -3.51 5.13 6.14
N PRO A 382 -3.39 4.18 7.10
CA PRO A 382 -4.48 3.82 7.99
C PRO A 382 -5.08 5.04 8.70
N ASP A 383 -6.42 5.09 8.77
CA ASP A 383 -7.14 6.14 9.49
C ASP A 383 -7.21 5.83 10.98
N ILE A 384 -6.23 6.36 11.70
CA ILE A 384 -6.09 6.23 13.15
C ILE A 384 -7.02 7.17 13.95
N SER A 385 -7.95 7.90 13.31
CA SER A 385 -8.81 8.87 14.01
C SER A 385 -9.60 8.24 15.16
N LYS A 386 -10.20 7.07 14.92
CA LYS A 386 -10.97 6.31 15.93
C LYS A 386 -10.07 5.77 17.04
N ASP A 387 -8.86 5.33 16.70
CA ASP A 387 -7.88 4.86 17.69
C ASP A 387 -7.42 6.01 18.60
N LEU A 388 -7.26 7.22 18.05
CA LEU A 388 -6.93 8.43 18.81
C LEU A 388 -8.09 8.86 19.72
N GLU A 389 -9.32 8.87 19.22
CA GLU A 389 -10.52 9.15 20.02
C GLU A 389 -10.66 8.16 21.19
N LEU A 390 -10.41 6.87 20.96
CA LEU A 390 -10.38 5.85 22.01
C LEU A 390 -9.23 6.06 23.01
N LEU A 391 -8.01 6.31 22.54
CA LEU A 391 -6.84 6.53 23.41
C LEU A 391 -6.95 7.80 24.26
N LEU A 392 -7.62 8.84 23.76
CA LEU A 392 -7.98 10.04 24.52
C LEU A 392 -9.12 9.77 25.51
N SER A 393 -10.09 8.92 25.15
CA SER A 393 -11.16 8.49 26.05
C SER A 393 -10.65 7.59 27.20
N GLU A 394 -9.61 6.79 26.96
CA GLU A 394 -8.89 5.99 27.97
C GLU A 394 -7.86 6.80 28.79
N ALA A 395 -7.84 8.12 28.66
CA ALA A 395 -7.11 9.03 29.54
C ALA A 395 -8.00 9.49 30.72
N GLY A 396 -8.43 8.51 31.55
CA GLY A 396 -9.25 8.78 32.72
C GLY A 396 -8.61 9.79 33.69
N PRO A 397 -9.42 10.60 34.41
CA PRO A 397 -8.94 11.78 35.13
C PRO A 397 -8.02 11.42 36.31
N GLN A 398 -6.93 12.19 36.47
CA GLN A 398 -6.26 12.29 37.76
C GLN A 398 -7.13 13.10 38.74
N GLU A 399 -7.11 12.70 40.01
CA GLU A 399 -7.91 13.35 41.06
C GLU A 399 -7.32 14.71 41.46
N GLU A 400 -7.94 15.82 41.03
CA GLU A 400 -7.86 17.10 41.76
C GLU A 400 -9.05 18.03 41.45
N GLY A 401 -9.66 18.62 42.49
CA GLY A 401 -10.07 20.03 42.44
C GLY A 401 -11.33 20.50 41.68
N CYS A 402 -12.33 19.67 41.38
CA CYS A 402 -13.74 20.03 41.06
C CYS A 402 -14.11 21.49 40.65
N SER A 403 -14.45 21.73 39.37
CA SER A 403 -15.57 22.61 38.99
C SER A 403 -15.99 22.51 37.50
N GLY A 404 -17.26 22.21 37.22
CA GLY A 404 -17.93 22.46 35.92
C GLY A 404 -17.79 21.37 34.83
N PRO A 405 -18.91 20.89 34.22
CA PRO A 405 -18.87 19.95 33.09
C PRO A 405 -19.21 20.59 31.73
N GLU A 406 -18.42 20.31 30.68
CA GLU A 406 -18.78 20.52 29.27
C GLU A 406 -18.62 19.22 28.48
N THR A 407 -19.72 18.51 28.22
CA THR A 407 -19.73 17.21 27.50
C THR A 407 -20.78 17.13 26.38
N VAL A 408 -21.33 18.27 25.95
CA VAL A 408 -22.49 18.34 25.04
C VAL A 408 -22.11 18.39 23.55
N HIS A 409 -20.85 18.67 23.20
CA HIS A 409 -20.50 19.11 21.84
C HIS A 409 -20.59 18.00 20.77
N ASN A 410 -20.10 16.79 21.04
CA ASN A 410 -19.86 15.78 19.99
C ASN A 410 -21.14 15.24 19.33
N SER A 411 -22.22 15.04 20.09
CA SER A 411 -23.51 14.58 19.55
C SER A 411 -24.14 15.61 18.58
N CYS A 412 -23.94 16.91 18.88
CA CYS A 412 -24.48 18.00 18.06
C CYS A 412 -23.81 18.07 16.68
N VAL A 413 -22.50 17.82 16.58
CA VAL A 413 -21.74 17.86 15.33
C VAL A 413 -22.26 16.82 14.33
N ALA A 414 -22.29 15.54 14.72
CA ALA A 414 -22.75 14.46 13.84
C ALA A 414 -24.20 14.67 13.35
N ARG A 415 -25.09 15.15 14.23
CA ARG A 415 -26.47 15.54 13.86
C ARG A 415 -26.49 16.64 12.79
N ASN A 416 -25.71 17.70 12.98
CA ASN A 416 -25.68 18.83 12.06
C ASN A 416 -25.04 18.48 10.70
N GLU A 417 -24.10 17.55 10.67
CA GLU A 417 -23.52 17.04 9.42
C GLU A 417 -24.50 16.14 8.65
N ILE A 418 -25.17 15.21 9.33
CA ILE A 418 -26.21 14.37 8.71
C ILE A 418 -27.35 15.24 8.14
N GLN A 419 -27.76 16.29 8.85
CA GLN A 419 -28.76 17.24 8.36
C GLN A 419 -28.28 17.98 7.10
N LYS A 420 -27.07 18.56 7.10
CA LYS A 420 -26.49 19.22 5.91
C LYS A 420 -26.39 18.30 4.70
N VAL A 421 -26.06 17.02 4.90
CA VAL A 421 -26.02 16.04 3.82
C VAL A 421 -27.43 15.77 3.29
N LEU A 422 -28.41 15.54 4.17
CA LEU A 422 -29.83 15.38 3.79
C LEU A 422 -30.34 16.59 2.98
N ASP A 423 -30.12 17.80 3.48
CA ASP A 423 -30.54 19.04 2.82
C ASP A 423 -29.96 19.17 1.39
N SER A 424 -28.70 18.75 1.20
CA SER A 424 -28.03 18.76 -0.13
C SER A 424 -28.52 17.65 -1.08
N LEU A 425 -28.98 16.52 -0.54
CA LEU A 425 -29.59 15.43 -1.31
C LEU A 425 -31.05 15.72 -1.66
N GLN A 426 -31.73 16.56 -0.86
CA GLN A 426 -33.13 16.95 -1.02
C GLN A 426 -33.41 17.53 -2.42
N GLU A 427 -32.50 18.36 -2.96
CA GLU A 427 -32.59 18.95 -4.31
C GLU A 427 -32.52 17.89 -5.44
N HIS A 428 -31.91 16.74 -5.19
CA HIS A 428 -31.62 15.71 -6.18
C HIS A 428 -32.64 14.55 -6.18
N MET A 429 -33.57 14.52 -5.22
CA MET A 429 -34.48 13.39 -4.98
C MET A 429 -35.41 12.98 -6.13
N MET A 430 -35.70 13.87 -7.09
CA MET A 430 -36.71 13.61 -8.12
C MET A 430 -36.27 12.65 -9.24
N ASN A 431 -34.97 12.34 -9.38
CA ASN A 431 -34.43 11.66 -10.57
C ASN A 431 -33.57 10.41 -10.29
N ASP A 432 -33.36 10.01 -9.03
CA ASP A 432 -32.34 9.00 -8.68
C ASP A 432 -32.76 8.08 -7.51
N PRO A 433 -32.97 6.77 -7.75
CA PRO A 433 -33.29 5.80 -6.70
C PRO A 433 -32.19 5.55 -5.67
N ASP A 434 -30.90 5.68 -6.04
CA ASP A 434 -29.80 5.49 -5.11
C ASP A 434 -29.74 6.67 -4.12
N VAL A 435 -30.02 7.90 -4.58
CA VAL A 435 -30.22 9.07 -3.71
C VAL A 435 -31.43 8.87 -2.80
N GLN A 436 -32.54 8.33 -3.31
CA GLN A 436 -33.72 8.05 -2.48
C GLN A 436 -33.41 7.03 -1.36
N ALA A 437 -32.64 5.98 -1.66
CA ALA A 437 -32.18 5.02 -0.66
C ALA A 437 -31.22 5.64 0.35
N GLN A 438 -30.25 6.47 -0.09
CA GLN A 438 -29.34 7.18 0.81
C GLN A 438 -30.07 8.17 1.72
N VAL A 439 -31.04 8.92 1.20
CA VAL A 439 -31.90 9.82 2.00
C VAL A 439 -32.72 9.03 3.03
N GLN A 440 -33.23 7.84 2.68
CA GLN A 440 -33.92 6.98 3.66
C GLN A 440 -32.98 6.47 4.76
N VAL A 441 -31.77 6.04 4.42
CA VAL A 441 -30.76 5.56 5.39
C VAL A 441 -30.28 6.71 6.30
N LEU A 442 -29.95 7.87 5.74
CA LEU A 442 -29.56 9.06 6.51
C LEU A 442 -30.70 9.58 7.39
N SER A 443 -31.94 9.54 6.89
CA SER A 443 -33.14 9.86 7.69
C SER A 443 -33.41 8.82 8.78
N ALA A 444 -33.00 7.57 8.61
CA ALA A 444 -33.06 6.55 9.66
C ALA A 444 -31.96 6.77 10.71
N ALA A 445 -30.71 7.05 10.28
CA ALA A 445 -29.60 7.39 11.17
C ALA A 445 -29.88 8.65 12.00
N LEU A 446 -30.44 9.70 11.38
CA LEU A 446 -30.85 10.94 12.07
C LEU A 446 -31.95 10.69 13.10
N ARG A 447 -32.84 9.71 12.88
CA ARG A 447 -33.87 9.29 13.85
C ARG A 447 -33.30 8.40 14.96
N ALA A 448 -32.34 7.51 14.66
CA ALA A 448 -31.63 6.74 15.68
C ALA A 448 -30.87 7.67 16.64
N ALA A 449 -30.12 8.64 16.10
CA ALA A 449 -29.40 9.65 16.88
C ALA A 449 -30.32 10.60 17.68
N GLN A 450 -31.63 10.63 17.40
CA GLN A 450 -32.62 11.31 18.23
C GLN A 450 -33.10 10.44 19.39
N LEU A 451 -33.22 9.13 19.19
CA LEU A 451 -33.66 8.17 20.23
C LEU A 451 -32.60 7.95 21.31
N ASP A 452 -31.31 7.95 20.95
CA ASP A 452 -30.20 7.84 21.91
C ASP A 452 -30.13 9.03 22.89
N SER A 453 -30.84 10.13 22.61
CA SER A 453 -30.95 11.29 23.52
C SER A 453 -32.12 11.18 24.54
N VAL A 454 -32.92 10.12 24.49
CA VAL A 454 -34.15 9.97 25.29
C VAL A 454 -34.18 8.63 26.03
N ASN A 455 -33.25 8.44 26.97
CA ASN A 455 -33.21 7.29 27.88
C ASN A 455 -32.79 7.70 29.32
N GLU A 456 -33.59 8.55 29.96
CA GLU A 456 -33.62 8.70 31.42
C GLU A 456 -34.86 7.95 31.96
N PRO A 457 -34.75 7.11 33.01
CA PRO A 457 -35.81 6.17 33.37
C PRO A 457 -36.99 6.81 34.11
N GLU A 458 -38.20 6.60 33.59
CA GLU A 458 -39.45 7.04 34.22
C GLU A 458 -39.63 6.47 35.63
N ARG A 459 -40.01 7.32 36.59
CA ARG A 459 -40.48 6.87 37.91
C ARG A 459 -41.98 6.56 37.86
N LYS A 460 -42.35 5.39 38.40
CA LYS A 460 -43.72 4.85 38.34
C LYS A 460 -44.77 5.78 38.96
N PRO A 461 -46.03 5.76 38.45
CA PRO A 461 -47.12 6.58 38.95
C PRO A 461 -47.72 6.05 40.25
N THR A 462 -48.47 6.91 40.94
CA THR A 462 -49.47 6.53 41.95
C THR A 462 -50.81 7.12 41.53
N GLU A 463 -51.87 6.31 41.50
CA GLU A 463 -53.20 6.72 41.01
C GLU A 463 -53.92 7.66 42.00
N GLY A 464 -54.69 8.64 41.49
CA GLY A 464 -55.17 9.77 42.30
C GLY A 464 -56.48 10.46 41.92
N LEU A 465 -57.27 9.91 40.97
CA LEU A 465 -58.67 10.25 40.65
C LEU A 465 -59.06 11.69 40.18
N ASN A 466 -59.88 11.72 39.11
CA ASN A 466 -60.94 12.71 38.76
C ASN A 466 -60.56 14.21 38.65
N GLY A 467 -60.73 14.93 37.52
CA GLY A 467 -61.51 14.67 36.31
C GLY A 467 -62.19 15.95 35.77
N VAL A 468 -62.72 15.87 34.55
CA VAL A 468 -63.78 16.74 33.96
C VAL A 468 -63.38 18.16 33.45
N SER A 469 -63.11 18.20 32.14
CA SER A 469 -63.70 19.12 31.14
C SER A 469 -63.29 20.60 30.94
N LEU A 470 -63.00 20.87 29.66
CA LEU A 470 -63.52 21.94 28.79
C LEU A 470 -62.93 23.37 28.79
N SER A 471 -62.62 23.77 27.54
CA SER A 471 -62.78 25.10 26.92
C SER A 471 -61.69 26.18 27.04
N ASP A 472 -61.45 26.76 25.87
CA ASP A 472 -61.01 28.13 25.52
C ASP A 472 -61.56 29.26 26.42
N PRO A 473 -61.01 30.50 26.39
CA PRO A 473 -60.14 31.05 25.33
C PRO A 473 -58.90 31.85 25.82
N SER A 474 -58.13 32.38 24.86
CA SER A 474 -57.32 33.60 25.07
C SER A 474 -58.22 34.84 25.16
N PRO A 475 -57.81 35.88 25.91
CA PRO A 475 -57.74 37.20 25.27
C PRO A 475 -56.49 38.03 25.66
N ALA A 476 -56.34 39.17 25.00
CA ALA A 476 -55.15 40.03 24.98
C ALA A 476 -55.17 41.17 26.04
N SER A 477 -54.54 42.30 25.70
CA SER A 477 -54.44 43.60 26.41
C SER A 477 -53.37 43.70 27.52
N ASP A 478 -52.60 44.79 27.65
CA ASP A 478 -52.56 46.01 26.81
C ASP A 478 -51.29 46.89 26.98
N ASN A 479 -51.28 48.03 26.27
CA ASN A 479 -50.50 49.27 26.50
C ASN A 479 -49.09 49.42 25.88
N GLN A 480 -49.09 50.00 24.67
CA GLN A 480 -48.62 51.38 24.41
C GLN A 480 -47.43 51.93 25.24
N MET A 481 -46.34 52.31 24.57
CA MET A 481 -46.17 53.69 24.08
C MET A 481 -44.96 53.81 23.12
N ALA A 482 -44.78 54.99 22.51
CA ALA A 482 -43.75 55.28 21.52
C ALA A 482 -42.92 56.53 21.89
N LEU A 483 -41.94 56.83 21.03
CA LEU A 483 -41.11 58.05 20.91
C LEU A 483 -39.68 57.99 21.47
N SER A 484 -38.84 58.82 20.85
CA SER A 484 -37.39 58.71 20.78
C SER A 484 -36.67 60.01 21.17
N ALA A 485 -35.46 59.88 21.71
CA ALA A 485 -34.49 60.94 22.00
C ALA A 485 -33.09 60.26 22.01
N SER A 486 -32.16 60.54 21.09
CA SER A 486 -31.15 61.64 21.11
C SER A 486 -30.13 61.56 22.26
N SER A 487 -28.82 61.83 22.12
CA SER A 487 -27.93 61.99 20.94
C SER A 487 -26.50 62.32 21.40
N SER A 488 -25.46 61.75 20.79
CA SER A 488 -24.06 62.25 20.77
C SER A 488 -23.36 61.57 19.58
N GLN A 489 -22.87 62.29 18.56
CA GLN A 489 -21.56 62.98 18.49
C GLN A 489 -20.34 62.02 18.59
N ASN A 490 -19.37 62.01 17.67
CA ASN A 490 -19.18 62.90 16.51
C ASN A 490 -18.43 62.25 15.31
N GLU A 491 -18.92 62.58 14.10
CA GLU A 491 -18.21 63.00 12.87
C GLU A 491 -16.88 62.34 12.42
N LEU A 492 -16.85 61.67 11.25
CA LEU A 492 -16.50 62.18 9.88
C LEU A 492 -15.00 61.98 9.53
N SER A 493 -14.52 61.95 8.28
CA SER A 493 -15.09 62.27 6.95
C SER A 493 -14.52 61.30 5.86
N VAL A 494 -15.29 60.80 4.87
CA VAL A 494 -15.54 61.36 3.50
C VAL A 494 -14.27 61.43 2.61
N ALA A 495 -14.23 61.00 1.33
CA ALA A 495 -15.10 60.18 0.46
C ALA A 495 -14.22 59.59 -0.70
N ARG A 496 -14.51 58.51 -1.44
CA ARG A 496 -15.72 57.96 -2.12
C ARG A 496 -16.08 58.60 -3.49
N ILE A 497 -15.90 57.79 -4.54
CA ILE A 497 -16.65 57.71 -5.83
C ILE A 497 -16.40 58.82 -6.89
N LEU A 498 -15.80 58.44 -8.03
CA LEU A 498 -16.51 58.34 -9.33
C LEU A 498 -15.70 57.53 -10.37
N GLN A 499 -16.29 57.27 -11.54
CA GLN A 499 -15.86 56.27 -12.53
C GLN A 499 -15.24 56.88 -13.82
N SER A 500 -14.64 55.99 -14.63
CA SER A 500 -14.65 55.95 -16.11
C SER A 500 -13.55 56.61 -16.96
N THR A 501 -13.40 56.05 -18.17
CA THR A 501 -12.63 56.46 -19.38
C THR A 501 -11.09 56.41 -19.38
N GLU A 502 -10.57 55.40 -20.09
CA GLU A 502 -9.48 55.54 -21.08
C GLU A 502 -9.96 56.32 -22.34
N PRO A 503 -9.12 56.65 -23.37
CA PRO A 503 -7.68 56.38 -23.58
C PRO A 503 -6.83 57.64 -23.91
N GLY A 504 -5.51 57.48 -24.12
CA GLY A 504 -4.68 58.53 -24.75
C GLY A 504 -3.15 58.36 -24.71
N GLU A 505 -2.55 57.93 -25.82
CA GLU A 505 -1.15 58.18 -26.23
C GLU A 505 -1.08 59.45 -27.14
N PRO A 506 0.10 59.95 -27.59
CA PRO A 506 1.45 60.02 -26.99
C PRO A 506 2.07 61.45 -27.10
N SER A 507 3.30 61.70 -26.59
CA SER A 507 4.24 62.74 -27.10
C SER A 507 5.67 62.65 -26.53
N GLU A 508 6.62 63.32 -27.20
CA GLU A 508 8.10 63.16 -27.06
C GLU A 508 8.80 64.28 -26.23
N GLY A 509 10.10 64.11 -25.92
CA GLY A 509 10.97 65.19 -25.36
C GLY A 509 12.18 64.75 -24.50
N THR A 510 13.03 63.78 -24.92
CA THR A 510 14.34 63.99 -25.61
C THR A 510 15.49 64.68 -24.81
N ARG A 511 16.62 63.96 -24.63
CA ARG A 511 17.99 64.36 -24.12
C ARG A 511 18.16 64.50 -22.58
N ASP A 512 19.33 64.22 -21.99
CA ASP A 512 20.68 63.96 -22.56
C ASP A 512 21.52 62.87 -21.80
N ARG A 513 22.71 62.56 -22.34
CA ARG A 513 23.81 61.61 -21.95
C ARG A 513 24.04 61.36 -20.44
N SER A 514 24.65 60.25 -19.96
CA SER A 514 25.74 59.42 -20.52
C SER A 514 25.76 57.95 -20.05
N GLU A 515 26.48 57.08 -20.78
CA GLU A 515 26.78 55.65 -20.48
C GLU A 515 27.97 55.47 -19.48
N PRO A 516 28.30 54.27 -18.91
CA PRO A 516 28.48 52.98 -19.63
C PRO A 516 28.04 51.67 -18.92
N GLY A 517 28.06 50.54 -19.66
CA GLY A 517 28.30 49.21 -19.06
C GLY A 517 27.30 48.08 -19.35
N GLN A 518 26.92 47.84 -20.61
CA GLN A 518 26.04 46.71 -20.95
C GLN A 518 26.67 45.33 -20.64
N ARG A 519 26.09 44.59 -19.69
CA ARG A 519 25.85 43.15 -19.88
C ARG A 519 24.44 43.02 -20.49
N HIS A 520 24.24 42.07 -21.41
CA HIS A 520 22.90 41.77 -21.89
C HIS A 520 22.09 41.08 -20.79
N GLU A 521 21.16 41.79 -20.16
CA GLU A 521 20.01 41.14 -19.55
C GLU A 521 19.03 40.67 -20.64
N PRO A 522 18.50 39.44 -20.56
CA PRO A 522 17.42 38.99 -21.43
C PRO A 522 16.14 39.76 -21.10
N THR A 523 15.34 40.02 -22.13
CA THR A 523 14.17 40.90 -22.04
C THR A 523 13.06 40.33 -21.16
N PRO A 524 12.12 41.14 -20.63
CA PRO A 524 11.01 40.64 -19.81
C PRO A 524 10.15 39.56 -20.49
N LEU A 525 10.08 39.57 -21.83
CA LEU A 525 9.41 38.55 -22.64
C LEU A 525 10.09 37.18 -22.63
N GLU A 526 11.39 37.12 -22.32
CA GLU A 526 12.15 35.87 -22.22
C GLU A 526 12.07 35.29 -20.79
N LYS A 527 12.16 36.15 -19.76
CA LYS A 527 11.94 35.77 -18.34
C LYS A 527 10.55 35.18 -18.07
N ASN A 528 9.57 35.39 -18.96
CA ASN A 528 8.24 34.79 -18.89
C ASN A 528 8.13 33.42 -19.60
N LYS A 529 9.04 33.06 -20.52
CA LYS A 529 9.03 31.71 -21.12
C LYS A 529 9.56 30.65 -20.16
N SER A 530 10.50 31.01 -19.28
CA SER A 530 11.09 30.12 -18.27
C SER A 530 10.19 29.82 -17.06
N LYS A 531 8.89 30.13 -17.12
CA LYS A 531 7.89 29.83 -16.07
C LYS A 531 6.77 28.88 -16.52
N PHE A 532 6.72 28.53 -17.82
CA PHE A 532 5.71 27.63 -18.34
C PHE A 532 6.32 26.26 -18.60
N GLN A 533 5.90 25.28 -17.80
CA GLN A 533 6.11 23.86 -18.10
C GLN A 533 5.15 23.44 -19.24
N ASP A 534 5.61 22.53 -20.11
CA ASP A 534 4.83 21.99 -21.23
C ASP A 534 4.57 20.48 -21.08
N ILE A 535 4.74 19.92 -19.89
CA ILE A 535 4.57 18.47 -19.66
C ILE A 535 3.10 18.16 -19.41
N ILE A 536 2.45 18.98 -18.57
CA ILE A 536 1.03 18.90 -18.23
C ILE A 536 0.34 20.14 -18.83
N PRO A 537 -0.91 20.05 -19.34
CA PRO A 537 -1.71 21.22 -19.67
C PRO A 537 -1.85 22.16 -18.47
N GLN A 538 -1.38 23.41 -18.59
CA GLN A 538 -1.33 24.36 -17.48
C GLN A 538 -2.66 24.48 -16.69
N PRO A 539 -3.86 24.52 -17.31
CA PRO A 539 -5.12 24.57 -16.58
C PRO A 539 -5.37 23.38 -15.63
N LEU A 540 -4.81 22.19 -15.87
CA LEU A 540 -4.90 21.07 -14.92
C LEU A 540 -3.98 21.30 -13.72
N LEU A 541 -2.77 21.83 -13.96
CA LEU A 541 -1.83 22.20 -12.89
C LEU A 541 -2.39 23.34 -12.04
N ASP A 542 -3.06 24.32 -12.65
CA ASP A 542 -3.74 25.42 -11.95
C ASP A 542 -4.88 24.89 -11.06
N GLN A 543 -5.71 23.96 -11.55
CA GLN A 543 -6.71 23.29 -10.70
C GLN A 543 -6.05 22.50 -9.56
N TYR A 544 -4.94 21.80 -9.83
CA TYR A 544 -4.23 20.98 -8.85
C TYR A 544 -3.59 21.81 -7.73
N VAL A 545 -2.87 22.88 -8.07
CA VAL A 545 -2.30 23.82 -7.08
C VAL A 545 -3.42 24.43 -6.24
N SER A 546 -4.54 24.79 -6.86
CA SER A 546 -5.69 25.36 -6.13
C SER A 546 -6.43 24.37 -5.21
N MET A 547 -6.02 23.10 -5.12
CA MET A 547 -6.52 22.15 -4.11
C MET A 547 -6.14 22.55 -2.68
N THR A 548 -5.15 23.45 -2.51
CA THR A 548 -4.75 23.99 -1.19
C THR A 548 -5.54 25.23 -0.77
N ASP A 549 -6.48 25.72 -1.60
CA ASP A 549 -7.30 26.89 -1.27
C ASP A 549 -8.39 26.53 -0.23
N PRO A 550 -8.40 27.15 0.97
CA PRO A 550 -9.43 26.91 1.99
C PRO A 550 -10.86 27.15 1.52
N ALA A 551 -11.09 28.00 0.49
CA ALA A 551 -12.42 28.20 -0.09
C ALA A 551 -12.93 26.98 -0.86
N ARG A 552 -12.03 26.15 -1.44
CA ARG A 552 -12.42 24.87 -2.06
C ARG A 552 -12.81 23.82 -1.03
N ALA A 553 -12.12 23.78 0.11
CA ALA A 553 -12.43 22.84 1.18
C ALA A 553 -13.87 23.01 1.70
N GLN A 554 -14.39 24.24 1.71
CA GLN A 554 -15.76 24.56 2.11
C GLN A 554 -16.82 24.22 1.05
N THR A 555 -16.45 24.14 -0.24
CA THR A 555 -17.40 24.07 -1.37
C THR A 555 -17.39 22.75 -2.15
N VAL A 556 -16.42 21.87 -1.84
CA VAL A 556 -16.32 20.51 -2.39
C VAL A 556 -16.12 19.48 -1.28
N ASP A 557 -15.03 19.50 -0.52
CA ASP A 557 -14.79 18.55 0.57
C ASP A 557 -13.60 18.95 1.48
N THR A 558 -13.63 18.58 2.76
CA THR A 558 -12.55 18.88 3.71
C THR A 558 -11.26 18.09 3.46
N ASP A 559 -11.32 16.95 2.77
CA ASP A 559 -10.16 16.09 2.50
C ASP A 559 -9.42 16.44 1.19
N ILE A 560 -9.80 17.50 0.46
CA ILE A 560 -9.13 17.88 -0.82
C ILE A 560 -7.63 18.11 -0.64
N ALA A 561 -7.21 18.84 0.40
CA ALA A 561 -5.80 19.09 0.70
C ALA A 561 -5.02 17.79 0.95
N LYS A 562 -5.66 16.80 1.59
CA LYS A 562 -5.12 15.45 1.82
C LYS A 562 -5.01 14.67 0.50
N HIS A 563 -5.98 14.77 -0.42
CA HIS A 563 -5.86 14.18 -1.77
C HIS A 563 -4.73 14.83 -2.60
N CYS A 564 -4.52 16.14 -2.45
CA CYS A 564 -3.37 16.84 -3.04
C CYS A 564 -2.06 16.30 -2.46
N ALA A 565 -1.88 16.35 -1.14
CA ALA A 565 -0.70 15.82 -0.44
C ALA A 565 -0.37 14.35 -0.79
N TYR A 566 -1.39 13.50 -0.93
CA TYR A 566 -1.24 12.08 -1.27
C TYR A 566 -0.73 11.86 -2.70
N SER A 567 -1.11 12.72 -3.65
CA SER A 567 -0.72 12.62 -5.07
C SER A 567 0.55 13.40 -5.43
N LEU A 568 0.99 14.32 -4.57
CA LEU A 568 2.04 15.29 -4.89
C LEU A 568 3.37 14.67 -5.37
N PRO A 569 3.90 13.57 -4.80
CA PRO A 569 5.09 12.91 -5.34
C PRO A 569 4.92 12.43 -6.79
N GLY A 570 3.75 11.92 -7.16
CA GLY A 570 3.44 11.50 -8.54
C GLY A 570 3.37 12.68 -9.52
N VAL A 571 2.80 13.81 -9.08
CA VAL A 571 2.77 15.05 -9.89
C VAL A 571 4.17 15.67 -10.00
N ALA A 572 4.96 15.65 -8.93
CA ALA A 572 6.37 16.09 -8.94
C ALA A 572 7.26 15.22 -9.82
N LEU A 573 7.06 13.89 -9.83
CA LEU A 573 7.73 12.96 -10.75
C LEU A 573 7.38 13.25 -12.21
N THR A 574 6.10 13.56 -12.48
CA THR A 574 5.59 13.91 -13.81
C THR A 574 6.21 15.21 -14.33
N LEU A 575 6.19 16.27 -13.50
CA LEU A 575 6.82 17.56 -13.81
C LEU A 575 8.35 17.49 -13.88
N GLY A 576 8.96 16.60 -13.12
CA GLY A 576 10.41 16.48 -12.95
C GLY A 576 11.03 17.65 -12.16
N ARG A 577 12.21 17.41 -11.58
CA ARG A 577 12.93 18.36 -10.70
C ARG A 577 13.10 19.78 -11.27
N GLN A 578 13.15 19.94 -12.60
CA GLN A 578 13.28 21.24 -13.27
C GLN A 578 12.07 22.16 -13.05
N ASN A 579 10.88 21.57 -12.92
CA ASN A 579 9.60 22.29 -12.76
C ASN A 579 9.09 22.25 -11.31
N TRP A 580 9.96 21.90 -10.35
CA TRP A 580 9.65 21.92 -8.91
C TRP A 580 9.13 23.28 -8.43
N HIS A 581 9.59 24.37 -9.06
CA HIS A 581 9.12 25.73 -8.81
C HIS A 581 7.61 25.94 -9.04
N CYS A 582 6.91 25.01 -9.71
CA CYS A 582 5.45 25.03 -9.86
C CYS A 582 4.69 24.34 -8.71
N LEU A 583 5.38 23.59 -7.84
CA LEU A 583 4.80 22.84 -6.71
C LEU A 583 5.35 23.24 -5.34
N LYS A 584 6.48 23.94 -5.28
CA LYS A 584 7.15 24.31 -4.02
C LYS A 584 6.19 24.99 -3.04
N ASP A 585 5.56 26.09 -3.45
CA ASP A 585 4.64 26.87 -2.62
C ASP A 585 3.43 26.04 -2.16
N THR A 586 2.97 25.12 -3.02
CA THR A 586 1.91 24.14 -2.73
C THR A 586 2.34 23.15 -1.64
N TYR A 587 3.58 22.65 -1.72
CA TYR A 587 4.16 21.73 -0.73
C TYR A 587 4.41 22.43 0.61
N GLU A 588 4.93 23.66 0.62
CA GLU A 588 5.11 24.49 1.82
C GLU A 588 3.76 24.78 2.51
N THR A 589 2.72 25.06 1.73
CA THR A 589 1.34 25.27 2.22
C THR A 589 0.79 24.00 2.86
N LEU A 590 0.88 22.85 2.18
CA LEU A 590 0.42 21.56 2.68
C LEU A 590 1.22 21.05 3.90
N ALA A 591 2.52 21.36 3.95
CA ALA A 591 3.36 21.06 5.11
C ALA A 591 3.01 21.92 6.34
N SER A 592 2.39 23.07 6.12
CA SER A 592 1.92 24.00 7.16
C SER A 592 0.41 23.91 7.41
N ASP A 593 -0.29 22.96 6.79
CA ASP A 593 -1.74 22.81 6.87
C ASP A 593 -2.21 22.58 8.32
N VAL A 594 -3.34 23.16 8.71
CA VAL A 594 -3.92 22.99 10.05
C VAL A 594 -4.28 21.53 10.36
N GLN A 595 -4.66 20.76 9.35
CA GLN A 595 -4.99 19.34 9.48
C GLN A 595 -3.73 18.48 9.59
N TRP A 596 -3.51 17.87 10.77
CA TRP A 596 -2.42 16.89 10.97
C TRP A 596 -2.48 15.72 9.97
N LYS A 597 -3.67 15.37 9.46
CA LYS A 597 -3.85 14.33 8.41
C LYS A 597 -3.15 14.69 7.10
N VAL A 598 -3.12 15.97 6.73
CA VAL A 598 -2.43 16.48 5.54
C VAL A 598 -0.92 16.44 5.77
N ARG A 599 -0.45 17.02 6.88
CA ARG A 599 0.98 17.04 7.25
C ARG A 599 1.56 15.62 7.40
N ARG A 600 0.83 14.69 8.03
CA ARG A 600 1.17 13.24 8.08
C ARG A 600 1.32 12.64 6.69
N THR A 601 0.40 12.93 5.78
CA THR A 601 0.46 12.41 4.41
C THR A 601 1.73 12.86 3.69
N LEU A 602 2.18 14.09 3.92
CA LEU A 602 3.48 14.57 3.43
C LEU A 602 4.69 13.99 4.16
N ALA A 603 4.63 13.82 5.48
CA ALA A 603 5.70 13.24 6.29
C ALA A 603 6.06 11.81 5.83
N PHE A 604 5.05 11.01 5.48
CA PHE A 604 5.21 9.68 4.87
C PHE A 604 5.74 9.71 3.41
N SER A 605 5.90 10.89 2.78
CA SER A 605 6.26 11.04 1.35
C SER A 605 7.59 11.76 1.08
N ILE A 606 8.15 12.44 2.08
CA ILE A 606 9.26 13.37 1.89
C ILE A 606 10.56 12.70 1.40
N HIS A 607 10.72 11.40 1.68
CA HIS A 607 11.84 10.59 1.19
C HIS A 607 11.75 10.29 -0.32
N GLU A 608 10.59 9.88 -0.85
CA GLU A 608 10.37 9.75 -2.31
C GLU A 608 10.59 11.08 -3.03
N LEU A 609 10.04 12.17 -2.47
CA LEU A 609 10.20 13.51 -3.04
C LEU A 609 11.68 13.93 -3.06
N ALA A 610 12.46 13.58 -2.03
CA ALA A 610 13.89 13.82 -2.01
C ALA A 610 14.67 13.05 -3.10
N VAL A 611 14.24 11.83 -3.47
CA VAL A 611 14.80 11.09 -4.62
C VAL A 611 14.45 11.77 -5.96
N ILE A 612 13.21 12.25 -6.09
CA ILE A 612 12.73 12.94 -7.29
C ILE A 612 13.49 14.25 -7.52
N LEU A 613 13.64 15.07 -6.48
CA LEU A 613 14.27 16.39 -6.57
C LEU A 613 15.80 16.31 -6.63
N GLY A 614 16.42 15.47 -5.78
CA GLY A 614 17.88 15.34 -5.67
C GLY A 614 18.52 16.32 -4.69
N ASP A 615 19.79 16.04 -4.37
CA ASP A 615 20.65 16.68 -3.36
C ASP A 615 20.38 18.17 -3.08
N GLN A 616 20.52 19.04 -4.09
CA GLN A 616 20.49 20.50 -3.92
C GLN A 616 19.11 21.02 -3.52
N LEU A 617 18.06 20.52 -4.16
CA LEU A 617 16.68 20.90 -3.87
C LEU A 617 16.18 20.27 -2.57
N THR A 618 16.58 19.03 -2.28
CA THR A 618 16.32 18.38 -0.99
C THR A 618 16.94 19.18 0.17
N ALA A 619 18.19 19.60 0.03
CA ALA A 619 18.89 20.38 1.06
C ALA A 619 18.33 21.81 1.23
N ALA A 620 17.85 22.44 0.16
CA ALA A 620 17.28 23.79 0.20
C ALA A 620 15.83 23.83 0.72
N ASP A 621 14.97 22.94 0.20
CA ASP A 621 13.51 23.05 0.35
C ASP A 621 12.91 21.97 1.26
N LEU A 622 13.41 20.72 1.20
CA LEU A 622 12.83 19.62 1.97
C LEU A 622 13.40 19.49 3.39
N VAL A 623 14.70 19.74 3.59
CA VAL A 623 15.33 19.68 4.92
C VAL A 623 14.66 20.60 5.95
N PRO A 624 14.30 21.87 5.64
CA PRO A 624 13.54 22.71 6.57
C PRO A 624 12.18 22.11 6.97
N ILE A 625 11.46 21.52 6.01
CA ILE A 625 10.13 20.92 6.21
C ILE A 625 10.23 19.61 7.00
N PHE A 626 11.22 18.76 6.69
CA PHE A 626 11.57 17.58 7.47
C PHE A 626 11.80 17.94 8.94
N ASN A 627 12.61 18.99 9.18
CA ASN A 627 12.89 19.51 10.53
C ASN A 627 11.66 20.13 11.23
N GLY A 628 10.63 20.49 10.47
CA GLY A 628 9.30 20.82 10.97
C GLY A 628 8.53 19.57 11.42
N PHE A 629 8.41 18.56 10.56
CA PHE A 629 7.73 17.29 10.87
C PHE A 629 8.36 16.52 12.04
N LEU A 630 9.67 16.68 12.29
CA LEU A 630 10.35 16.15 13.49
C LEU A 630 9.80 16.71 14.82
N LYS A 631 9.19 17.89 14.78
CA LYS A 631 8.70 18.69 15.93
C LYS A 631 7.17 18.86 15.93
N ASP A 632 6.49 18.14 15.04
CA ASP A 632 5.04 18.08 14.91
C ASP A 632 4.47 17.03 15.90
N LEU A 633 3.18 16.70 15.82
CA LEU A 633 2.56 15.65 16.62
C LEU A 633 3.18 14.27 16.34
N ASP A 634 3.17 13.36 17.31
CA ASP A 634 3.66 11.97 17.18
C ASP A 634 3.05 11.24 15.95
N GLU A 635 1.80 11.56 15.59
CA GLU A 635 1.06 11.05 14.43
C GLU A 635 1.63 11.50 13.07
N VAL A 636 2.35 12.63 13.05
CA VAL A 636 3.09 13.16 11.89
C VAL A 636 4.55 12.72 11.96
N ARG A 637 5.19 12.84 13.13
CA ARG A 637 6.58 12.40 13.39
C ARG A 637 6.81 10.94 12.98
N ILE A 638 5.84 10.05 13.19
CA ILE A 638 5.96 8.63 12.78
C ILE A 638 6.14 8.45 11.27
N GLY A 639 5.66 9.40 10.44
CA GLY A 639 5.82 9.36 8.99
C GLY A 639 7.24 9.65 8.53
N VAL A 640 7.89 10.66 9.13
CA VAL A 640 9.32 10.92 8.88
C VAL A 640 10.22 9.89 9.56
N LEU A 641 9.80 9.33 10.71
CA LEU A 641 10.53 8.27 11.39
C LEU A 641 10.60 7.00 10.53
N LYS A 642 9.47 6.56 9.96
CA LYS A 642 9.37 5.35 9.10
C LYS A 642 10.27 5.33 7.87
N HIS A 643 10.79 6.48 7.47
CA HIS A 643 11.65 6.67 6.31
C HIS A 643 12.87 7.53 6.64
N LEU A 644 13.27 7.52 7.91
CA LEU A 644 14.37 8.32 8.45
C LEU A 644 15.71 7.88 7.86
N TYR A 645 15.92 6.58 7.74
CA TYR A 645 17.06 6.02 7.01
C TYR A 645 17.09 6.50 5.55
N ASP A 646 15.98 6.34 4.82
CA ASP A 646 15.88 6.64 3.40
C ASP A 646 16.15 8.13 3.11
N PHE A 647 15.57 9.03 3.91
CA PHE A 647 15.80 10.48 3.78
C PHE A 647 17.24 10.86 4.14
N LEU A 648 17.77 10.39 5.28
CA LEU A 648 19.13 10.74 5.71
C LEU A 648 20.19 10.23 4.72
N LYS A 649 20.00 9.06 4.12
CA LYS A 649 20.91 8.47 3.12
C LYS A 649 21.16 9.38 1.91
N LEU A 650 20.17 10.23 1.55
CA LEU A 650 20.24 11.19 0.45
C LEU A 650 20.97 12.50 0.81
N LEU A 651 21.23 12.76 2.10
CA LEU A 651 21.94 13.96 2.55
C LEU A 651 23.46 13.75 2.60
N HIS A 652 24.23 14.81 2.37
CA HIS A 652 25.67 14.83 2.58
C HIS A 652 26.05 14.58 4.06
N GLU A 653 27.25 14.05 4.29
CA GLU A 653 27.71 13.58 5.61
C GLU A 653 27.67 14.65 6.70
N ASP A 654 28.10 15.88 6.40
CA ASP A 654 28.02 17.01 7.34
C ASP A 654 26.57 17.25 7.82
N LYS A 655 25.61 17.19 6.89
CA LYS A 655 24.19 17.35 7.18
C LYS A 655 23.55 16.14 7.83
N ARG A 656 24.00 14.92 7.54
CA ARG A 656 23.61 13.74 8.34
C ARG A 656 24.02 13.94 9.80
N ARG A 657 25.26 14.37 10.07
CA ARG A 657 25.81 14.47 11.43
C ARG A 657 25.04 15.43 12.33
N GLU A 658 24.42 16.48 11.78
CA GLU A 658 23.52 17.41 12.51
C GLU A 658 22.29 16.71 13.12
N TYR A 659 21.87 15.55 12.62
CA TYR A 659 20.73 14.80 13.16
C TYR A 659 21.07 13.91 14.36
N LEU A 660 22.33 13.55 14.61
CA LEU A 660 22.71 12.64 15.71
C LEU A 660 22.24 13.14 17.09
N TYR A 661 22.26 14.45 17.30
CA TYR A 661 21.72 15.09 18.51
C TYR A 661 20.18 15.00 18.56
N GLN A 662 19.51 15.24 17.43
CA GLN A 662 18.05 15.20 17.31
C GLN A 662 17.50 13.77 17.55
N LEU A 663 18.25 12.73 17.18
CA LEU A 663 17.92 11.33 17.48
C LEU A 663 17.79 11.04 18.99
N GLN A 664 18.42 11.84 19.85
CA GLN A 664 18.26 11.71 21.31
C GLN A 664 16.94 12.32 21.82
N GLU A 665 16.37 13.29 21.10
CA GLU A 665 15.08 13.91 21.41
C GLU A 665 13.91 12.95 21.11
N PHE A 666 14.02 12.10 20.07
CA PHE A 666 13.02 11.08 19.71
C PHE A 666 12.66 10.10 20.85
N ILE A 667 13.51 9.92 21.86
CA ILE A 667 13.24 9.05 23.00
C ILE A 667 12.31 9.72 24.03
N VAL A 668 12.04 11.01 23.88
CA VAL A 668 11.02 11.77 24.62
C VAL A 668 9.82 11.90 23.67
N THR A 669 8.97 10.87 23.66
CA THR A 669 7.67 10.93 23.01
C THR A 669 6.69 11.67 23.92
N ASP A 670 5.87 12.57 23.36
CA ASP A 670 4.89 13.33 24.14
C ASP A 670 3.90 12.37 24.81
N ASN A 671 3.52 11.30 24.10
CA ASN A 671 2.74 10.22 24.66
C ASN A 671 3.63 9.02 25.04
N SER A 672 3.83 8.79 26.35
CA SER A 672 4.59 7.63 26.82
C SER A 672 3.94 6.26 26.53
N ARG A 673 2.62 6.22 26.24
CA ARG A 673 1.91 5.01 25.77
C ARG A 673 2.27 4.65 24.32
N ASN A 674 2.83 5.57 23.53
CA ASN A 674 3.19 5.35 22.12
C ASN A 674 4.45 4.47 21.95
N TRP A 675 4.32 3.19 22.30
CA TRP A 675 5.40 2.21 22.19
C TRP A 675 5.73 1.86 20.74
N ARG A 676 4.76 1.96 19.82
CA ARG A 676 4.96 1.70 18.38
C ARG A 676 5.97 2.67 17.77
N PHE A 677 5.93 3.94 18.16
CA PHE A 677 6.94 4.92 17.77
C PHE A 677 8.34 4.56 18.26
N ARG A 678 8.48 4.07 19.50
CA ARG A 678 9.76 3.64 20.06
C ARG A 678 10.27 2.30 19.50
N TYR A 679 9.35 1.44 19.05
CA TYR A 679 9.66 0.23 18.29
C TYR A 679 10.21 0.60 16.90
N GLU A 680 9.52 1.47 16.15
CA GLU A 680 9.97 1.99 14.86
C GLU A 680 11.34 2.68 14.97
N LEU A 681 11.54 3.51 16.00
CA LEU A 681 12.84 4.14 16.27
C LEU A 681 13.97 3.11 16.39
N ALA A 682 13.73 1.96 17.00
CA ALA A 682 14.74 0.90 17.10
C ALA A 682 15.01 0.20 15.76
N GLU A 683 13.99 -0.03 14.92
CA GLU A 683 14.17 -0.58 13.56
C GLU A 683 14.97 0.39 12.67
N GLN A 684 14.60 1.66 12.67
CA GLN A 684 15.26 2.71 11.88
C GLN A 684 16.69 2.93 12.34
N LEU A 685 16.95 2.91 13.66
CA LEU A 685 18.32 3.01 14.19
C LEU A 685 19.23 1.87 13.74
N ILE A 686 18.72 0.65 13.50
CA ILE A 686 19.52 -0.46 12.96
C ILE A 686 20.02 -0.13 11.54
N LEU A 687 19.12 0.35 10.67
CA LEU A 687 19.46 0.74 9.30
C LEU A 687 20.46 1.91 9.28
N ILE A 688 20.21 2.91 10.14
CA ILE A 688 21.00 4.14 10.25
C ILE A 688 22.44 3.87 10.74
N LEU A 689 22.72 2.72 11.37
CA LEU A 689 24.10 2.35 11.75
C LEU A 689 25.06 2.31 10.56
N GLU A 690 24.60 2.04 9.32
CA GLU A 690 25.51 2.04 8.17
C GLU A 690 26.02 3.45 7.84
N LEU A 691 25.17 4.47 8.03
CA LEU A 691 25.38 5.87 7.57
C LEU A 691 26.41 6.66 8.39
N TYR A 692 26.80 6.16 9.56
CA TYR A 692 27.71 6.82 10.50
C TYR A 692 28.97 6.00 10.78
N ASN A 693 30.02 6.66 11.28
CA ASN A 693 31.25 5.99 11.75
C ASN A 693 31.07 5.40 13.16
N PRO A 694 31.94 4.46 13.60
CA PRO A 694 31.84 3.82 14.91
C PRO A 694 31.83 4.79 16.11
N ASN A 695 32.56 5.90 16.05
CA ASN A 695 32.64 6.86 17.17
C ASN A 695 31.31 7.60 17.35
N ASP A 696 30.71 8.09 16.26
CA ASP A 696 29.37 8.69 16.30
C ASP A 696 28.29 7.70 16.78
N VAL A 697 28.41 6.41 16.41
CA VAL A 697 27.50 5.36 16.91
C VAL A 697 27.67 5.13 18.43
N HIS A 698 28.91 5.11 18.92
CA HIS A 698 29.23 4.99 20.34
C HIS A 698 28.73 6.20 21.15
N ASP A 699 29.04 7.42 20.72
CA ASP A 699 28.79 8.63 21.48
C ASP A 699 27.30 9.04 21.50
N TYR A 700 26.58 8.81 20.39
CA TYR A 700 25.19 9.27 20.26
C TYR A 700 24.15 8.15 20.35
N LEU A 701 24.35 7.01 19.68
CA LEU A 701 23.32 5.99 19.47
C LEU A 701 23.32 4.88 20.54
N MET A 702 24.48 4.56 21.11
CA MET A 702 24.63 3.53 22.15
C MET A 702 23.74 3.79 23.37
N HIS A 703 23.66 5.05 23.83
CA HIS A 703 22.78 5.42 24.95
C HIS A 703 21.29 5.19 24.62
N ILE A 704 20.89 5.40 23.36
CA ILE A 704 19.52 5.20 22.88
C ILE A 704 19.17 3.71 22.97
N ALA A 705 20.02 2.85 22.40
CA ALA A 705 19.84 1.40 22.44
C ALA A 705 19.75 0.87 23.89
N LEU A 706 20.66 1.30 24.78
CA LEU A 706 20.67 0.92 26.20
C LEU A 706 19.41 1.37 26.96
N LYS A 707 18.76 2.47 26.53
CA LYS A 707 17.51 2.98 27.11
C LYS A 707 16.29 2.22 26.58
N LEU A 708 16.26 1.87 25.28
CA LEU A 708 15.18 1.10 24.67
C LEU A 708 15.19 -0.40 25.08
N CYS A 709 16.37 -0.99 25.30
CA CYS A 709 16.50 -2.31 25.95
C CYS A 709 15.93 -2.37 27.38
N ALA A 710 15.70 -1.22 28.01
CA ALA A 710 15.08 -1.09 29.33
C ALA A 710 13.60 -0.61 29.27
N ASP A 711 12.97 -0.59 28.08
CA ASP A 711 11.57 -0.18 27.92
C ASP A 711 10.59 -1.05 28.73
N LYS A 712 9.40 -0.52 29.00
CA LYS A 712 8.30 -1.21 29.68
C LYS A 712 7.71 -2.32 28.80
N VAL A 713 7.62 -2.11 27.49
CA VAL A 713 6.99 -3.04 26.52
C VAL A 713 7.97 -4.10 26.02
N SER A 714 7.51 -5.34 25.84
CA SER A 714 8.32 -6.47 25.37
C SER A 714 8.89 -6.25 23.97
N GLU A 715 8.05 -5.84 23.02
CA GLU A 715 8.44 -5.75 21.60
C GLU A 715 9.53 -4.71 21.39
N VAL A 716 9.42 -3.54 22.05
CA VAL A 716 10.46 -2.49 22.04
C VAL A 716 11.79 -3.03 22.55
N ARG A 717 11.80 -3.80 23.65
CA ARG A 717 13.03 -4.45 24.15
C ARG A 717 13.58 -5.47 23.15
N TRP A 718 12.72 -6.28 22.53
CA TRP A 718 13.10 -7.33 21.59
C TRP A 718 13.82 -6.79 20.35
N ILE A 719 13.27 -5.76 19.70
CA ILE A 719 13.96 -5.10 18.59
C ILE A 719 15.25 -4.39 19.06
N SER A 720 15.25 -3.83 20.27
CA SER A 720 16.44 -3.19 20.84
C SER A 720 17.59 -4.17 21.09
N PHE A 721 17.31 -5.45 21.38
CA PHE A 721 18.37 -6.47 21.45
C PHE A 721 19.04 -6.69 20.09
N LYS A 722 18.28 -6.66 18.99
CA LYS A 722 18.85 -6.67 17.63
C LYS A 722 19.69 -5.42 17.36
N LEU A 723 19.24 -4.24 17.81
CA LEU A 723 20.02 -3.00 17.71
C LEU A 723 21.36 -3.06 18.48
N VAL A 724 21.37 -3.62 19.69
CA VAL A 724 22.62 -3.87 20.45
C VAL A 724 23.56 -4.80 19.69
N VAL A 725 23.04 -5.90 19.13
CA VAL A 725 23.82 -6.86 18.31
C VAL A 725 24.39 -6.21 17.06
N ALA A 726 23.62 -5.36 16.38
CA ALA A 726 24.05 -4.63 15.18
C ALA A 726 25.10 -3.54 15.49
N ILE A 727 25.02 -2.87 16.65
CA ILE A 727 26.06 -1.92 17.11
C ILE A 727 27.38 -2.67 17.40
N LEU A 728 27.33 -3.83 18.07
CA LEU A 728 28.51 -4.68 18.26
C LEU A 728 29.10 -5.14 16.92
N GLN A 729 28.24 -5.54 15.97
CA GLN A 729 28.65 -5.90 14.61
C GLN A 729 29.37 -4.74 13.91
N LYS A 730 28.83 -3.51 13.99
CA LYS A 730 29.44 -2.30 13.43
C LYS A 730 30.83 -2.04 14.03
N PHE A 731 31.02 -2.21 15.35
CA PHE A 731 32.31 -2.00 15.99
C PHE A 731 33.35 -3.05 15.55
N TYR A 732 33.06 -4.35 15.69
CA TYR A 732 34.03 -5.40 15.34
C TYR A 732 34.30 -5.50 13.83
N SER A 733 33.31 -5.23 12.96
CA SER A 733 33.53 -5.19 11.50
C SER A 733 34.49 -4.07 11.08
N ASN A 734 34.48 -2.94 11.81
CA ASN A 734 35.42 -1.83 11.61
C ASN A 734 36.71 -1.97 12.44
N ARG A 735 36.91 -3.11 13.14
CA ARG A 735 38.06 -3.41 14.02
C ARG A 735 38.19 -2.51 15.25
N GLU A 736 37.12 -1.81 15.64
CA GLU A 736 37.06 -0.94 16.82
C GLU A 736 36.84 -1.74 18.10
N ASN A 737 37.76 -2.67 18.37
CA ASN A 737 37.66 -3.62 19.48
C ASN A 737 37.54 -2.91 20.84
N VAL A 738 38.14 -1.73 21.01
CA VAL A 738 38.03 -0.94 22.26
C VAL A 738 36.59 -0.48 22.50
N LEU A 739 35.89 0.01 21.45
CA LEU A 739 34.47 0.39 21.55
C LEU A 739 33.58 -0.85 21.79
N GLY A 740 33.89 -1.96 21.11
CA GLY A 740 33.25 -3.26 21.33
C GLY A 740 33.35 -3.75 22.77
N LEU A 741 34.55 -3.67 23.37
CA LEU A 741 34.81 -4.08 24.74
C LEU A 741 34.15 -3.15 25.77
N ASN A 742 34.24 -1.82 25.58
CA ASN A 742 33.56 -0.86 26.43
C ASN A 742 32.04 -1.09 26.45
N PHE A 743 31.44 -1.35 25.29
CA PHE A 743 30.02 -1.63 25.19
C PHE A 743 29.64 -2.98 25.82
N ILE A 744 30.45 -4.03 25.64
CA ILE A 744 30.27 -5.32 26.35
C ILE A 744 30.29 -5.14 27.87
N GLN A 745 31.22 -4.33 28.40
CA GLN A 745 31.31 -4.06 29.84
C GLN A 745 30.05 -3.33 30.36
N GLU A 746 29.57 -2.30 29.66
CA GLU A 746 28.32 -1.61 30.01
C GLU A 746 27.10 -2.55 29.93
N LEU A 747 27.05 -3.46 28.94
CA LEU A 747 25.98 -4.46 28.84
C LEU A 747 26.00 -5.45 30.02
N VAL A 748 27.18 -5.89 30.48
CA VAL A 748 27.31 -6.71 31.69
C VAL A 748 26.86 -5.92 32.93
N VAL A 749 27.40 -4.72 33.16
CA VAL A 749 27.06 -3.87 34.31
C VAL A 749 25.55 -3.57 34.37
N ARG A 750 24.95 -3.22 33.23
CA ARG A 750 23.56 -2.74 33.16
C ARG A 750 22.52 -3.87 33.15
N PHE A 751 22.79 -4.99 32.48
CA PHE A 751 21.83 -6.08 32.30
C PHE A 751 22.14 -7.32 33.15
N ARG A 752 23.38 -7.84 33.15
CA ARG A 752 23.71 -9.04 33.96
C ARG A 752 23.53 -8.79 35.46
N HIS A 753 23.90 -7.60 35.95
CA HIS A 753 23.74 -7.21 37.36
C HIS A 753 22.43 -6.49 37.66
N CYS A 754 21.46 -6.47 36.72
CA CYS A 754 20.18 -5.79 36.93
C CYS A 754 19.38 -6.40 38.10
N SER A 755 18.89 -5.56 39.01
CA SER A 755 18.04 -5.99 40.13
C SER A 755 16.73 -6.65 39.65
N LYS A 756 16.18 -6.19 38.52
CA LYS A 756 14.99 -6.75 37.88
C LYS A 756 15.37 -7.95 37.01
N TRP A 757 14.67 -9.07 37.20
CA TRP A 757 14.87 -10.31 36.43
C TRP A 757 14.74 -10.11 34.91
N VAL A 758 13.85 -9.21 34.46
CA VAL A 758 13.69 -8.83 33.05
C VAL A 758 15.00 -8.28 32.43
N GLY A 759 15.80 -7.55 33.19
CA GLY A 759 17.12 -7.07 32.73
C GLY A 759 18.15 -8.19 32.63
N ARG A 760 18.09 -9.19 33.52
CA ARG A 760 18.97 -10.36 33.47
C ARG A 760 18.58 -11.35 32.36
N GLN A 761 17.29 -11.43 32.03
CA GLN A 761 16.80 -12.06 30.81
C GLN A 761 17.29 -11.34 29.54
N ALA A 762 17.26 -10.00 29.51
CA ALA A 762 17.78 -9.22 28.40
C ALA A 762 19.26 -9.53 28.13
N PHE A 763 20.08 -9.69 29.18
CA PHE A 763 21.47 -10.13 29.02
C PHE A 763 21.59 -11.49 28.32
N ALA A 764 20.77 -12.47 28.69
CA ALA A 764 20.76 -13.79 28.04
C ALA A 764 20.35 -13.71 26.57
N PHE A 765 19.32 -12.93 26.23
CA PHE A 765 18.88 -12.71 24.84
C PHE A 765 19.93 -11.96 24.00
N ILE A 766 20.59 -10.95 24.56
CA ILE A 766 21.67 -10.22 23.88
C ILE A 766 22.85 -11.17 23.61
N CYS A 767 23.26 -11.98 24.58
CA CYS A 767 24.30 -13.00 24.38
C CYS A 767 23.89 -14.02 23.31
N GLN A 768 22.63 -14.47 23.31
CA GLN A 768 22.11 -15.37 22.29
C GLN A 768 22.18 -14.75 20.90
N GLY A 769 21.74 -13.49 20.74
CA GLY A 769 21.82 -12.75 19.47
C GLY A 769 23.26 -12.55 18.97
N VAL A 770 24.18 -12.17 19.86
CA VAL A 770 25.62 -12.04 19.54
C VAL A 770 26.19 -13.35 18.98
N VAL A 771 25.84 -14.49 19.58
CA VAL A 771 26.28 -15.81 19.12
C VAL A 771 25.59 -16.21 17.82
N SER A 772 24.27 -15.99 17.69
CA SER A 772 23.48 -16.28 16.49
C SER A 772 24.05 -15.60 15.24
N GLU A 773 24.20 -14.28 15.27
CA GLU A 773 24.72 -13.49 14.15
C GLU A 773 26.25 -13.61 14.00
N GLY A 774 26.96 -14.05 15.05
CA GLY A 774 28.42 -14.16 15.05
C GLY A 774 29.13 -12.80 15.03
N CYS A 775 28.49 -11.74 15.54
CA CYS A 775 28.94 -10.36 15.39
C CYS A 775 30.15 -9.96 16.26
N VAL A 776 30.56 -10.82 17.19
CA VAL A 776 31.72 -10.65 18.07
C VAL A 776 32.67 -11.84 17.84
N PRO A 777 34.00 -11.62 17.71
CA PRO A 777 34.97 -12.71 17.61
C PRO A 777 34.84 -13.70 18.77
N VAL A 778 34.94 -15.01 18.49
CA VAL A 778 34.67 -16.07 19.48
C VAL A 778 35.55 -15.93 20.72
N GLU A 779 36.82 -15.57 20.55
CA GLU A 779 37.76 -15.26 21.64
C GLU A 779 37.21 -14.19 22.60
N GLN A 780 36.74 -13.06 22.05
CA GLN A 780 36.21 -11.93 22.80
C GLN A 780 34.87 -12.27 23.49
N PHE A 781 34.02 -13.08 22.84
CA PHE A 781 32.81 -13.60 23.47
C PHE A 781 33.14 -14.54 24.64
N VAL A 782 34.09 -15.46 24.45
CA VAL A 782 34.50 -16.46 25.44
C VAL A 782 35.19 -15.81 26.65
N GLU A 783 35.97 -14.75 26.44
CA GLU A 783 36.65 -14.02 27.52
C GLU A 783 35.69 -13.13 28.32
N HIS A 784 34.81 -12.37 27.65
CA HIS A 784 34.09 -11.26 28.29
C HIS A 784 32.57 -11.44 28.45
N LEU A 785 31.92 -12.31 27.69
CA LEU A 785 30.46 -12.55 27.76
C LEU A 785 30.11 -13.91 28.33
N LEU A 786 30.83 -14.98 27.95
CA LEU A 786 30.55 -16.34 28.39
C LEU A 786 30.58 -16.53 29.93
N PRO A 787 31.53 -15.99 30.71
CA PRO A 787 31.53 -16.16 32.17
C PRO A 787 30.31 -15.48 32.82
N SER A 788 29.97 -14.28 32.34
CA SER A 788 28.78 -13.54 32.77
C SER A 788 27.49 -14.27 32.40
N LEU A 789 27.43 -14.91 31.23
CA LEU A 789 26.30 -15.73 30.77
C LEU A 789 26.12 -16.97 31.64
N LEU A 790 27.15 -17.80 31.80
CA LEU A 790 27.07 -19.06 32.57
C LEU A 790 26.74 -18.81 34.04
N SER A 791 27.19 -17.69 34.63
CA SER A 791 26.82 -17.31 36.00
C SER A 791 25.31 -17.07 36.21
N LEU A 792 24.49 -16.99 35.16
CA LEU A 792 23.02 -16.98 35.27
C LEU A 792 22.45 -18.33 35.72
N ALA A 793 23.22 -19.42 35.71
CA ALA A 793 22.78 -20.72 36.22
C ALA A 793 22.46 -20.68 37.73
N SER A 794 23.04 -19.73 38.47
CA SER A 794 22.74 -19.49 39.89
C SER A 794 21.69 -18.39 40.11
N ASP A 795 20.96 -17.94 39.08
CA ASP A 795 19.94 -16.90 39.25
C ASP A 795 18.74 -17.41 40.07
N PRO A 796 18.24 -16.66 41.08
CA PRO A 796 17.09 -17.10 41.86
C PRO A 796 15.81 -17.27 41.02
N VAL A 797 15.67 -16.62 39.87
CA VAL A 797 14.43 -16.63 39.07
C VAL A 797 14.51 -17.69 37.95
N PRO A 798 13.64 -18.73 37.95
CA PRO A 798 13.68 -19.79 36.94
C PRO A 798 13.58 -19.28 35.50
N ASN A 799 12.74 -18.27 35.24
CA ASN A 799 12.60 -17.65 33.92
C ASN A 799 13.92 -17.09 33.35
N VAL A 800 14.92 -16.80 34.19
CA VAL A 800 16.27 -16.41 33.75
C VAL A 800 17.09 -17.64 33.39
N ARG A 801 17.03 -18.70 34.22
CA ARG A 801 17.71 -19.98 33.99
C ARG A 801 17.18 -20.74 32.77
N VAL A 802 15.87 -20.66 32.49
CA VAL A 802 15.24 -21.14 31.25
C VAL A 802 15.85 -20.51 30.00
N LEU A 803 16.12 -19.20 30.02
CA LEU A 803 16.74 -18.52 28.89
C LEU A 803 18.22 -18.85 28.74
N LEU A 804 18.95 -19.04 29.85
CA LEU A 804 20.30 -19.58 29.79
C LEU A 804 20.30 -20.97 29.13
N ALA A 805 19.45 -21.89 29.61
CA ALA A 805 19.34 -23.24 29.05
C ALA A 805 19.08 -23.22 27.53
N LYS A 806 18.15 -22.37 27.07
CA LYS A 806 17.90 -22.14 25.64
C LYS A 806 19.11 -21.58 24.90
N ALA A 807 19.75 -20.52 25.41
CA ALA A 807 20.92 -19.91 24.76
C ALA A 807 22.11 -20.89 24.65
N LEU A 808 22.32 -21.76 25.64
CA LEU A 808 23.36 -22.80 25.59
C LEU A 808 22.98 -23.92 24.58
N ARG A 809 21.79 -24.53 24.72
CA ARG A 809 21.38 -25.69 23.92
C ARG A 809 21.03 -25.38 22.47
N GLN A 810 20.32 -24.28 22.23
CA GLN A 810 19.71 -23.94 20.93
C GLN A 810 20.54 -22.93 20.13
N THR A 811 21.74 -22.55 20.61
CA THR A 811 22.55 -21.51 19.94
C THR A 811 24.05 -21.70 20.17
N LEU A 812 24.52 -21.81 21.43
CA LEU A 812 25.96 -21.90 21.72
C LEU A 812 26.57 -23.22 21.24
N LEU A 813 25.99 -24.36 21.63
CA LEU A 813 26.43 -25.71 21.23
C LEU A 813 26.20 -26.00 19.73
N GLU A 814 25.49 -25.14 19.01
CA GLU A 814 25.35 -25.25 17.55
C GLU A 814 26.57 -24.70 16.79
N LYS A 815 27.37 -23.83 17.42
CA LYS A 815 28.54 -23.20 16.78
C LYS A 815 29.76 -24.10 16.85
N ALA A 816 30.52 -24.17 15.75
CA ALA A 816 31.61 -25.13 15.54
C ALA A 816 32.69 -25.13 16.66
N TYR A 817 33.00 -23.98 17.26
CA TYR A 817 33.92 -23.88 18.39
C TYR A 817 33.52 -24.77 19.57
N PHE A 818 32.23 -24.83 19.88
CA PHE A 818 31.63 -25.64 20.95
C PHE A 818 31.22 -27.05 20.47
N ARG A 819 31.86 -27.55 19.40
CA ARG A 819 31.76 -28.95 18.94
C ARG A 819 33.10 -29.68 18.89
N ASN A 820 34.20 -28.97 19.15
CA ASN A 820 35.55 -29.53 19.15
C ASN A 820 35.87 -30.16 20.51
N ALA A 821 36.08 -31.48 20.53
CA ALA A 821 36.49 -32.20 21.73
C ALA A 821 37.85 -31.68 22.24
N GLY A 822 37.98 -31.51 23.57
CA GLY A 822 39.16 -30.93 24.21
C GLY A 822 39.20 -29.39 24.24
N ASN A 823 38.09 -28.72 23.94
CA ASN A 823 37.92 -27.29 24.19
C ASN A 823 37.53 -27.06 25.67
N PRO A 824 38.35 -26.39 26.51
CA PRO A 824 38.04 -26.21 27.94
C PRO A 824 36.77 -25.36 28.16
N HIS A 825 36.37 -24.54 27.19
CA HIS A 825 35.13 -23.76 27.27
C HIS A 825 33.90 -24.58 26.87
N LEU A 826 34.06 -25.71 26.19
CA LEU A 826 32.97 -26.67 25.98
C LEU A 826 32.70 -27.43 27.29
N GLU A 827 33.73 -27.91 27.97
CA GLU A 827 33.62 -28.66 29.24
C GLU A 827 32.82 -27.87 30.30
N VAL A 828 33.13 -26.58 30.49
CA VAL A 828 32.41 -25.71 31.45
C VAL A 828 30.97 -25.39 30.99
N VAL A 829 30.70 -25.33 29.68
CA VAL A 829 29.34 -25.17 29.14
C VAL A 829 28.52 -26.45 29.36
N GLU A 830 29.11 -27.63 29.15
CA GLU A 830 28.45 -28.92 29.37
C GLU A 830 28.19 -29.18 30.88
N GLU A 831 29.14 -28.85 31.76
CA GLU A 831 28.92 -28.86 33.21
C GLU A 831 27.76 -27.94 33.62
N THR A 832 27.69 -26.73 33.05
CA THR A 832 26.58 -25.80 33.30
C THR A 832 25.25 -26.34 32.79
N VAL A 833 25.23 -27.03 31.64
CA VAL A 833 24.03 -27.69 31.10
C VAL A 833 23.58 -28.85 32.00
N LEU A 834 24.50 -29.69 32.49
CA LEU A 834 24.19 -30.80 33.40
C LEU A 834 23.61 -30.31 34.74
N ALA A 835 24.12 -29.18 35.25
CA ALA A 835 23.57 -28.51 36.42
C ALA A 835 22.12 -28.00 36.18
N LEU A 836 21.84 -27.43 35.01
CA LEU A 836 20.50 -26.97 34.62
C LEU A 836 19.52 -28.12 34.31
N GLN A 837 20.00 -29.27 33.80
CA GLN A 837 19.18 -30.49 33.68
C GLN A 837 18.76 -31.01 35.06
N SER A 838 19.60 -30.78 36.07
CA SER A 838 19.37 -31.15 37.48
C SER A 838 18.65 -30.06 38.30
N ASP A 839 18.07 -29.05 37.65
CA ASP A 839 17.38 -27.95 38.33
C ASP A 839 16.11 -28.43 39.06
N ARG A 840 15.69 -27.68 40.08
CA ARG A 840 14.44 -27.91 40.83
C ARG A 840 13.21 -27.49 40.03
N ASP A 841 13.38 -26.60 39.06
CA ASP A 841 12.33 -26.10 38.19
C ASP A 841 12.20 -26.96 36.92
N GLN A 842 10.97 -27.41 36.64
CA GLN A 842 10.70 -28.35 35.55
C GLN A 842 10.90 -27.75 34.16
N ASP A 843 10.64 -26.45 33.97
CA ASP A 843 10.85 -25.80 32.67
C ASP A 843 12.35 -25.58 32.42
N VAL A 844 13.14 -25.27 33.47
CA VAL A 844 14.61 -25.18 33.35
C VAL A 844 15.20 -26.53 32.94
N SER A 845 14.84 -27.61 33.65
CA SER A 845 15.30 -28.97 33.36
C SER A 845 14.88 -29.42 31.95
N PHE A 846 13.63 -29.15 31.55
CA PHE A 846 13.12 -29.46 30.20
C PHE A 846 13.93 -28.76 29.10
N PHE A 847 14.13 -27.44 29.18
CA PHE A 847 14.87 -26.70 28.16
C PHE A 847 16.38 -26.97 28.17
N ALA A 848 16.95 -27.44 29.30
CA ALA A 848 18.34 -27.89 29.37
C ALA A 848 18.53 -29.32 28.82
N THR A 849 17.50 -30.16 28.89
CA THR A 849 17.51 -31.53 28.36
C THR A 849 17.30 -31.55 26.84
N LEU A 850 16.45 -30.66 26.31
CA LEU A 850 16.13 -30.53 24.89
C LEU A 850 17.39 -30.62 24.00
N GLU A 851 17.41 -31.51 23.01
CA GLU A 851 18.51 -31.56 22.04
C GLU A 851 18.51 -30.33 21.11
N PRO A 852 19.69 -29.87 20.64
CA PRO A 852 19.77 -28.89 19.57
C PRO A 852 19.01 -29.43 18.35
N GLN A 853 18.26 -28.58 17.64
CA GLN A 853 17.56 -29.03 16.44
C GLN A 853 18.60 -29.40 15.38
N ARG A 854 18.74 -30.69 15.10
CA ARG A 854 19.43 -31.15 13.89
C ARG A 854 18.63 -30.69 12.67
N ARG A 855 18.89 -29.47 12.20
CA ARG A 855 18.62 -29.09 10.82
C ARG A 855 19.32 -30.15 9.95
N ASN A 856 18.54 -30.96 9.24
CA ASN A 856 19.10 -31.99 8.37
C ASN A 856 19.93 -31.31 7.29
N LEU A 857 21.26 -31.42 7.40
CA LEU A 857 22.19 -30.86 6.42
C LEU A 857 22.32 -31.77 5.18
N MET A 858 21.16 -32.27 4.73
CA MET A 858 20.94 -33.25 3.67
C MET A 858 19.61 -32.91 2.98
N ASP A 859 19.56 -31.75 2.32
CA ASP A 859 18.56 -31.41 1.29
C ASP A 859 18.97 -30.14 0.50
N ILE A 860 19.68 -29.19 1.14
CA ILE A 860 20.13 -27.93 0.50
C ILE A 860 21.51 -28.05 -0.18
N THR A 861 21.87 -29.23 -0.69
CA THR A 861 23.10 -29.45 -1.51
C THR A 861 22.88 -30.32 -2.75
N VAL A 862 21.61 -30.67 -3.04
CA VAL A 862 21.23 -31.44 -4.24
C VAL A 862 20.52 -30.56 -5.28
N LEU A 863 19.87 -29.46 -4.86
CA LEU A 863 19.11 -28.58 -5.76
C LEU A 863 19.90 -27.47 -6.46
N GLU A 864 21.11 -27.11 -6.00
CA GLU A 864 21.99 -26.15 -6.71
C GLU A 864 22.81 -26.76 -7.86
N LYS A 865 22.44 -27.96 -8.31
CA LYS A 865 23.03 -28.60 -9.51
C LYS A 865 22.01 -29.12 -10.52
N GLN A 866 20.78 -28.59 -10.50
CA GLN A 866 19.87 -28.73 -11.62
C GLN A 866 18.75 -27.66 -11.62
N HIS A 867 19.12 -26.39 -11.84
CA HIS A 867 18.44 -25.51 -12.81
C HIS A 867 19.26 -24.27 -13.17
#